data_AF-A9IAL4-F1
#
_entry.id   AF-A9IAL4-F1
#
_cell.length_a   1.000
_cell.length_b   1.000
_cell.length_c   1.000
_cell.angle_alpha   90.00
_cell.angle_beta   90.00
_cell.angle_gamma   90.00
#
_symmetry.space_group_name_H-M   'P 1'
#
loop_
_entity.id
_entity.type
_entity.pdbx_description
1 polymer ?
#
loop_
_entity_poly.entity_id
_entity_poly.type
_entity_poly.pdbx_seq_one_letter_code
_entity_poly.pdbx_strand_id
1 'polypeptide(L)'
;MPRHLRQSASAEPICVDITALHPRYASGDGKGAQSLAAPFLWQRWQRENETVDIELFGSDAVWLNPDATTISAPDLFFAKDNATELFDPAARAFTTRLREEFKNDTLIWLAPDFLNDFELEVIRRNLNARFPNAEPLPRSVAAVFAQADPAKITGEGYAIIVVDSIGGKTTATKLIAKRDKDLAKRLPITKGFYWERCPPVVIPGEEAERLGGSGYDIITLDANGRWHDAIRPAKPPFIEAAHLKRIPNIGNFAFCINLMESPVMGGIHLHALQQQVADIPLWRDQIPELSVKVMKDGHQQRFHLVLRGTTVKPIRGKPVTIPVDEFFTLPAGRPHYSFPLYVGDKGDDFGFSARLDSPAFPLENKVDCELNLTFEYGADDPYKLVFTPRDKSFPPIRATWRRTEEITDAPAPEYPQPMTWAELQRFPKQDSNKTSDLLDWVERAIEQLDRDFYIRPKQRTTGTVNRKWLTDKIGGQFTFATCKSTDESVFIHQNSFVHELSYADFTEGAEISFELQERDGKFSGWKVAGPRYKDEVRLKNFDEESAKNLVASIRKRLYFPVIQVWRDGRSTGDRECPKGFADAMEARGEHLVALLNESGIPEQVKNEIRFLMACMHKDAPENCVQWITGQVEGQKIRDLRAVGFALGDVSQQWQKDLLSQLVANPSNDALSILAYAIWREQQFVEKFSLANLQSILNALNIMLNIKQYPPRKDEWTARNWIRATTEPLELLLGLLRTRASSTPEIKILLQPHQKITKELAKKIERVTEIVTLSNIKLFSRVKINIQKPSGDRTPDLLYALRLYLTGDDGANAIHISSVSDGNTDETI
;
A
#
# COMPACT_ATOMS: atom_id res chain seq x y z
N MET A 1 47.80 22.51 30.54
CA MET A 1 47.73 23.90 30.03
C MET A 1 47.00 23.87 28.70
N PRO A 2 45.88 24.59 28.51
CA PRO A 2 45.23 24.60 27.21
C PRO A 2 46.05 25.48 26.26
N ARG A 3 46.50 24.89 25.14
CA ARG A 3 47.04 25.64 24.00
C ARG A 3 45.87 26.41 23.35
N HIS A 4 45.48 27.54 23.93
CA HIS A 4 44.77 28.58 23.19
C HIS A 4 45.76 29.21 22.21
N LEU A 5 45.97 28.55 21.07
CA LEU A 5 46.36 29.26 19.86
C LEU A 5 45.18 30.19 19.53
N ARG A 6 45.26 31.44 19.99
CA ARG A 6 44.44 32.52 19.47
C ARG A 6 44.76 32.66 17.97
N GLN A 7 44.08 31.90 17.12
CA GLN A 7 43.90 32.32 15.75
C GLN A 7 43.08 33.60 15.81
N SER A 8 43.67 34.70 15.33
CA SER A 8 42.97 35.97 15.21
C SER A 8 41.72 35.75 14.37
N ALA A 9 40.54 35.97 14.96
CA ALA A 9 39.29 35.78 14.25
C ALA A 9 39.27 36.66 12.99
N SER A 10 39.00 36.07 11.83
CA SER A 10 39.07 36.81 10.56
C SER A 10 37.86 37.74 10.43
N ALA A 11 38.14 39.02 10.14
CA ALA A 11 37.13 40.02 9.85
C ALA A 11 36.81 40.13 8.35
N GLU A 12 37.58 39.44 7.49
CA GLU A 12 37.35 39.39 6.04
C GLU A 12 36.24 38.40 5.68
N PRO A 13 35.56 38.56 4.53
CA PRO A 13 34.69 37.53 3.98
C PRO A 13 35.43 36.21 3.80
N ILE A 14 34.73 35.10 4.06
CA ILE A 14 35.31 33.75 4.02
C ILE A 14 34.56 32.88 3.02
N CYS A 15 35.30 32.11 2.24
CA CYS A 15 34.78 30.94 1.53
C CYS A 15 35.18 29.68 2.30
N VAL A 16 34.21 28.87 2.74
CA VAL A 16 34.44 27.66 3.54
C VAL A 16 33.88 26.42 2.84
N ASP A 17 34.53 25.29 3.06
CA ASP A 17 34.12 23.97 2.61
C ASP A 17 34.12 23.03 3.81
N ILE A 18 32.91 22.68 4.26
CA ILE A 18 32.63 21.91 5.48
C ILE A 18 32.37 20.43 5.18
N THR A 19 32.69 19.96 3.98
CA THR A 19 32.52 18.56 3.55
C THR A 19 33.65 17.64 4.04
N ALA A 20 34.55 18.14 4.88
CA ALA A 20 35.66 17.41 5.49
C ALA A 20 35.63 17.59 7.01
N LEU A 21 36.23 16.63 7.75
CA LEU A 21 36.31 16.70 9.22
C LEU A 21 37.00 17.99 9.69
N HIS A 22 38.01 18.43 8.96
CA HIS A 22 38.68 19.71 9.15
C HIS A 22 38.28 20.66 8.02
N PRO A 23 37.33 21.59 8.24
CA PRO A 23 36.86 22.47 7.18
C PRO A 23 37.99 23.24 6.49
N ARG A 24 37.93 23.27 5.16
CA ARG A 24 38.84 24.07 4.33
C ARG A 24 38.26 25.46 4.18
N TYR A 25 39.11 26.48 4.14
CA TYR A 25 38.64 27.84 3.92
C TYR A 25 39.67 28.71 3.18
N ALA A 26 39.20 29.81 2.61
CA ALA A 26 40.01 30.87 2.05
C ALA A 26 39.43 32.22 2.45
N SER A 27 40.29 33.21 2.60
CA SER A 27 39.91 34.59 2.92
C SER A 27 40.43 35.56 1.86
N GLY A 28 39.90 36.78 1.86
CA GLY A 28 40.35 37.86 0.96
C GLY A 28 41.79 38.34 1.21
N ASP A 29 42.44 37.90 2.29
CA ASP A 29 43.78 38.36 2.70
C ASP A 29 44.95 37.78 1.89
N GLY A 30 44.68 36.91 0.92
CA GLY A 30 45.68 36.36 0.00
C GLY A 30 46.54 35.23 0.56
N LYS A 31 46.25 34.69 1.75
CA LYS A 31 47.05 33.61 2.38
C LYS A 31 46.85 32.20 1.82
N GLY A 32 46.16 32.07 0.68
CA GLY A 32 45.84 30.77 0.06
C GLY A 32 44.80 29.97 0.86
N ALA A 33 44.55 28.72 0.45
CA ALA A 33 43.58 27.84 1.09
C ALA A 33 44.14 27.20 2.36
N GLN A 34 43.40 27.31 3.47
CA GLN A 34 43.76 26.88 4.82
C GLN A 34 42.78 25.81 5.34
N SER A 35 43.13 25.14 6.44
CA SER A 35 42.24 24.21 7.15
C SER A 35 42.07 24.68 8.60
N LEU A 36 40.86 24.52 9.15
CA LEU A 36 40.66 24.68 10.59
C LEU A 36 41.31 23.53 11.34
N ALA A 37 41.99 23.83 12.46
CA ALA A 37 42.67 22.82 13.26
C ALA A 37 41.69 21.94 14.05
N ALA A 38 40.57 22.51 14.49
CA ALA A 38 39.53 21.78 15.21
C ALA A 38 38.85 20.73 14.30
N PRO A 39 38.67 19.47 14.74
CA PRO A 39 37.80 18.53 14.07
C PRO A 39 36.33 18.91 14.31
N PHE A 40 35.55 18.97 13.24
CA PHE A 40 34.11 19.24 13.30
C PHE A 40 33.36 17.94 13.53
N LEU A 41 33.35 17.53 14.80
CA LEU A 41 32.78 16.28 15.28
C LEU A 41 31.93 16.54 16.54
N TRP A 42 30.83 15.83 16.64
CA TRP A 42 29.85 15.98 17.72
C TRP A 42 29.26 14.62 18.08
N GLN A 43 28.90 14.42 19.34
CA GLN A 43 28.28 13.19 19.83
C GLN A 43 27.05 13.47 20.67
N ARG A 44 26.01 12.63 20.49
CA ARG A 44 24.93 12.48 21.47
C ARG A 44 25.06 11.15 22.19
N TRP A 45 25.20 11.23 23.50
CA TRP A 45 25.14 10.07 24.39
C TRP A 45 23.73 9.91 24.90
N GLN A 46 23.21 8.70 24.87
CA GLN A 46 21.88 8.39 25.37
C GLN A 46 21.92 7.17 26.28
N ARG A 47 21.39 7.32 27.49
CA ARG A 47 21.19 6.22 28.41
C ARG A 47 19.84 6.38 29.10
N GLU A 48 18.97 5.39 28.94
CA GLU A 48 17.60 5.43 29.46
C GLU A 48 16.86 6.70 29.00
N ASN A 49 16.50 7.60 29.92
CA ASN A 49 15.79 8.85 29.65
C ASN A 49 16.70 10.10 29.66
N GLU A 50 18.02 9.95 29.78
CA GLU A 50 18.97 11.06 29.77
C GLU A 50 19.74 11.13 28.46
N THR A 51 19.91 12.34 27.95
CA THR A 51 20.69 12.64 26.75
C THR A 51 21.70 13.74 27.03
N VAL A 52 22.94 13.56 26.59
CA VAL A 52 24.01 14.56 26.72
C VAL A 52 24.69 14.78 25.36
N ASP A 53 24.83 16.06 25.01
CA ASP A 53 25.53 16.50 23.80
C ASP A 53 26.97 16.85 24.14
N ILE A 54 27.90 16.38 23.32
CA ILE A 54 29.33 16.64 23.49
C ILE A 54 29.93 17.15 22.18
N GLU A 55 30.45 18.37 22.24
CA GLU A 55 31.22 19.00 21.18
C GLU A 55 32.69 18.55 21.25
N LEU A 56 33.24 18.03 20.15
CA LEU A 56 34.57 17.41 20.12
C LEU A 56 35.62 18.27 19.41
N PHE A 57 35.42 19.58 19.31
CA PHE A 57 36.31 20.52 18.60
C PHE A 57 37.75 20.58 19.11
N GLY A 58 37.99 20.17 20.36
CA GLY A 58 39.31 20.13 20.99
C GLY A 58 39.87 18.72 21.18
N SER A 59 39.22 17.71 20.61
CA SER A 59 39.56 16.31 20.84
C SER A 59 40.68 15.84 19.93
N ASP A 60 41.61 15.05 20.49
CA ASP A 60 42.66 14.35 19.73
C ASP A 60 42.23 12.94 19.30
N ALA A 61 41.18 12.41 19.92
CA ALA A 61 40.58 11.11 19.61
C ALA A 61 39.07 11.09 19.90
N VAL A 62 38.33 10.17 19.28
CA VAL A 62 36.89 9.95 19.52
C VAL A 62 36.60 8.51 19.90
N TRP A 63 35.67 8.29 20.84
CA TRP A 63 35.17 6.95 21.19
C TRP A 63 33.85 6.66 20.51
N LEU A 64 33.83 5.67 19.61
CA LEU A 64 32.65 5.20 18.88
C LEU A 64 31.90 4.16 19.72
N ASN A 65 31.28 4.63 20.80
CA ASN A 65 30.54 3.79 21.73
C ASN A 65 29.13 3.44 21.20
N PRO A 66 28.60 2.22 21.42
CA PRO A 66 27.22 1.86 21.05
C PRO A 66 26.12 2.76 21.63
N ASP A 67 26.33 3.34 22.81
CA ASP A 67 25.41 4.26 23.49
C ASP A 67 25.54 5.72 22.99
N ALA A 68 26.40 5.96 21.99
CA ALA A 68 26.67 7.29 21.45
C ALA A 68 26.46 7.34 19.94
N THR A 69 25.68 8.30 19.47
CA THR A 69 25.61 8.64 18.04
C THR A 69 26.64 9.71 17.72
N THR A 70 27.55 9.41 16.80
CA THR A 70 28.60 10.33 16.35
C THR A 70 28.24 10.95 15.01
N ILE A 71 28.31 12.28 14.90
CA ILE A 71 28.04 13.03 13.68
C ILE A 71 29.24 13.92 13.39
N SER A 72 29.78 13.81 12.18
CA SER A 72 30.81 14.71 11.64
C SER A 72 30.20 15.75 10.68
N ALA A 73 30.90 16.85 10.42
CA ALA A 73 30.45 17.81 9.42
C ALA A 73 30.18 17.20 8.02
N PRO A 74 31.00 16.27 7.49
CA PRO A 74 30.68 15.53 6.26
C PRO A 74 29.35 14.76 6.31
N ASP A 75 28.95 14.25 7.46
CA ASP A 75 27.71 13.48 7.58
C ASP A 75 26.49 14.34 7.28
N LEU A 76 26.53 15.65 7.60
CA LEU A 76 25.48 16.63 7.26
C LEU A 76 25.18 16.71 5.75
N PHE A 77 26.10 16.25 4.91
CA PHE A 77 25.96 16.23 3.44
C PHE A 77 25.73 14.83 2.88
N PHE A 78 26.31 13.80 3.51
CA PHE A 78 26.49 12.49 2.84
C PHE A 78 25.86 11.30 3.58
N ALA A 79 25.36 11.48 4.80
CA ALA A 79 24.67 10.40 5.51
C ALA A 79 23.31 10.09 4.84
N LYS A 80 23.03 8.79 4.62
CA LYS A 80 21.77 8.33 4.02
C LYS A 80 20.56 8.61 4.94
N ASP A 81 20.77 8.58 6.26
CA ASP A 81 19.75 8.85 7.29
C ASP A 81 19.94 10.25 7.90
N ASN A 82 20.14 11.26 7.06
CA ASN A 82 20.25 12.68 7.46
C ASN A 82 18.94 13.26 8.05
N ALA A 83 17.93 12.41 8.27
CA ALA A 83 16.63 12.70 8.85
C ALA A 83 16.59 12.52 10.39
N THR A 84 17.71 12.24 11.04
CA THR A 84 17.74 12.16 12.51
C THR A 84 17.56 13.55 13.11
N GLU A 85 16.74 13.68 14.16
CA GLU A 85 16.61 14.89 15.00
C GLU A 85 17.95 15.40 15.53
N LEU A 86 19.00 14.58 15.44
CA LEU A 86 20.37 14.84 15.86
C LEU A 86 21.16 15.77 14.91
N PHE A 87 20.79 15.85 13.63
CA PHE A 87 21.53 16.63 12.63
C PHE A 87 21.42 18.13 12.88
N ASP A 88 20.27 18.61 13.31
CA ASP A 88 20.06 20.04 13.58
C ASP A 88 20.85 20.54 14.80
N PRO A 89 20.87 19.84 15.95
CA PRO A 89 21.80 20.13 17.06
C PRO A 89 23.28 20.10 16.64
N ALA A 90 23.73 19.09 15.89
CA ALA A 90 25.11 19.00 15.44
C ALA A 90 25.48 20.15 14.48
N ALA A 91 24.62 20.45 13.50
CA ALA A 91 24.80 21.58 12.58
C ALA A 91 24.82 22.92 13.33
N ARG A 92 23.99 23.09 14.37
CA ARG A 92 23.99 24.27 15.23
C ARG A 92 25.30 24.42 15.98
N ALA A 93 25.87 23.34 16.53
CA ALA A 93 27.18 23.37 17.19
C ALA A 93 28.28 23.75 16.19
N PHE A 94 28.34 23.10 15.02
CA PHE A 94 29.34 23.38 13.98
C PHE A 94 29.27 24.82 13.48
N THR A 95 28.08 25.33 13.18
CA THR A 95 27.91 26.72 12.69
C THR A 95 28.17 27.76 13.78
N THR A 96 27.89 27.43 15.05
CA THR A 96 28.31 28.26 16.20
C THR A 96 29.83 28.34 16.27
N ARG A 97 30.52 27.20 16.14
CA ARG A 97 31.98 27.16 16.10
C ARG A 97 32.56 27.95 14.92
N LEU A 98 31.96 27.87 13.73
CA LEU A 98 32.37 28.73 12.60
C LEU A 98 32.23 30.21 12.92
N ARG A 99 31.14 30.62 13.59
CA ARG A 99 30.93 32.03 13.98
C ARG A 99 31.91 32.49 15.06
N GLU A 100 32.44 31.58 15.87
CA GLU A 100 33.55 31.88 16.78
C GLU A 100 34.83 32.22 16.03
N GLU A 101 35.15 31.47 14.97
CA GLU A 101 36.34 31.63 14.13
C GLU A 101 36.24 32.81 13.13
N PHE A 102 35.06 33.00 12.53
CA PHE A 102 34.81 33.95 11.46
C PHE A 102 33.78 35.01 11.89
N LYS A 103 34.19 36.28 11.91
CA LYS A 103 33.36 37.38 12.43
C LYS A 103 32.63 38.16 11.36
N ASN A 104 33.01 38.02 10.10
CA ASN A 104 32.28 38.63 8.99
C ASN A 104 30.91 37.97 8.84
N ASP A 105 29.89 38.75 8.49
CA ASP A 105 28.54 38.25 8.25
C ASP A 105 28.40 37.54 6.89
N THR A 106 29.32 37.82 5.96
CA THR A 106 29.42 37.21 4.64
C THR A 106 30.24 35.92 4.70
N LEU A 107 29.56 34.80 4.45
CA LEU A 107 30.16 33.48 4.39
C LEU A 107 29.72 32.78 3.11
N ILE A 108 30.63 32.63 2.16
CA ILE A 108 30.43 31.73 1.02
C ILE A 108 30.70 30.31 1.51
N TRP A 109 29.79 29.37 1.25
CA TRP A 109 30.01 27.97 1.63
C TRP A 109 29.84 27.04 0.43
N LEU A 110 30.81 26.16 0.24
CA LEU A 110 30.83 25.26 -0.90
C LEU A 110 29.83 24.12 -0.72
N ALA A 111 29.01 23.90 -1.75
CA ALA A 111 28.03 22.82 -1.80
C ALA A 111 28.43 21.78 -2.86
N PRO A 112 28.43 20.47 -2.52
CA PRO A 112 28.56 19.39 -3.50
C PRO A 112 27.53 19.51 -4.61
N ASP A 113 27.99 19.43 -5.87
CA ASP A 113 27.14 19.70 -7.03
C ASP A 113 25.95 18.76 -7.16
N PHE A 114 26.09 17.50 -6.72
CA PHE A 114 25.03 16.50 -6.79
C PHE A 114 23.96 16.65 -5.72
N LEU A 115 24.20 17.46 -4.69
CA LEU A 115 23.21 17.75 -3.67
C LEU A 115 22.31 18.89 -4.13
N ASN A 116 21.02 18.75 -3.85
CA ASN A 116 20.01 19.74 -4.21
C ASN A 116 19.59 20.59 -3.01
N ASP A 117 18.76 21.61 -3.27
CA ASP A 117 18.30 22.56 -2.25
C ASP A 117 17.50 21.94 -1.10
N PHE A 118 16.84 20.80 -1.29
CA PHE A 118 16.12 20.10 -0.22
C PHE A 118 17.08 19.29 0.66
N GLU A 119 18.09 18.66 0.07
CA GLU A 119 19.13 17.92 0.81
C GLU A 119 20.02 18.84 1.65
N LEU A 120 20.19 20.10 1.22
CA LEU A 120 21.03 21.10 1.90
C LEU A 120 20.29 21.88 3.01
N GLU A 121 19.02 21.60 3.27
CA GLU A 121 18.17 22.39 4.17
C GLU A 121 18.78 22.61 5.57
N VAL A 122 19.18 21.52 6.23
CA VAL A 122 19.67 21.56 7.63
C VAL A 122 20.88 22.47 7.75
N ILE A 123 21.88 22.27 6.90
CA ILE A 123 23.12 23.06 6.96
C ILE A 123 22.89 24.50 6.51
N ARG A 124 22.10 24.72 5.45
CA ARG A 124 21.79 26.07 4.94
C ARG A 124 21.08 26.91 6.00
N ARG A 125 20.04 26.38 6.64
CA ARG A 125 19.28 27.08 7.69
C ARG A 125 20.17 27.42 8.89
N ASN A 126 21.00 26.48 9.34
CA ASN A 126 21.90 26.72 10.48
C ASN A 126 23.00 27.74 10.14
N LEU A 127 23.52 27.75 8.91
CA LEU A 127 24.45 28.79 8.46
C LEU A 127 23.77 30.15 8.37
N ASN A 128 22.59 30.25 7.75
CA ASN A 128 21.81 31.48 7.66
C ASN A 128 21.48 32.07 9.04
N ALA A 129 21.23 31.22 10.04
CA ALA A 129 20.97 31.65 11.42
C ALA A 129 22.20 32.29 12.12
N ARG A 130 23.43 31.97 11.67
CA ARG A 130 24.69 32.48 12.26
C ARG A 130 25.37 33.53 11.41
N PHE A 131 25.15 33.50 10.10
CA PHE A 131 25.77 34.36 9.10
C PHE A 131 24.66 34.99 8.24
N PRO A 132 24.25 36.24 8.54
CA PRO A 132 23.16 36.91 7.85
C PRO A 132 23.34 36.98 6.34
N ASN A 133 24.59 37.00 5.85
CA ASN A 133 24.96 37.06 4.43
C ASN A 133 25.59 35.73 3.94
N ALA A 134 25.23 34.59 4.53
CA ALA A 134 25.66 33.29 4.02
C ALA A 134 25.12 33.02 2.59
N GLU A 135 25.97 32.47 1.74
CA GLU A 135 25.62 32.13 0.35
C GLU A 135 26.19 30.75 0.01
N PRO A 136 25.33 29.78 -0.39
CA PRO A 136 25.86 28.55 -0.99
C PRO A 136 26.62 28.88 -2.27
N LEU A 137 27.56 28.01 -2.65
CA LEU A 137 28.22 28.08 -3.95
C LEU A 137 28.55 26.66 -4.42
N PRO A 138 28.09 26.22 -5.61
CA PRO A 138 28.48 24.92 -6.13
C PRO A 138 30.00 24.81 -6.30
N ARG A 139 30.57 23.68 -5.88
CA ARG A 139 32.02 23.42 -5.97
C ARG A 139 32.53 23.55 -7.40
N SER A 140 31.75 23.13 -8.40
CA SER A 140 32.10 23.27 -9.81
C SER A 140 32.22 24.73 -10.28
N VAL A 141 31.37 25.62 -9.77
CA VAL A 141 31.45 27.06 -10.07
C VAL A 141 32.72 27.63 -9.44
N ALA A 142 32.96 27.35 -8.16
CA ALA A 142 34.19 27.74 -7.50
C ALA A 142 35.43 27.21 -8.25
N ALA A 143 35.41 25.96 -8.73
CA ALA A 143 36.51 25.36 -9.48
C ALA A 143 36.86 26.14 -10.76
N VAL A 144 35.84 26.57 -11.51
CA VAL A 144 36.04 27.35 -12.74
C VAL A 144 36.67 28.70 -12.43
N PHE A 145 36.24 29.39 -11.38
CA PHE A 145 36.86 30.66 -10.98
C PHE A 145 38.26 30.48 -10.35
N ALA A 146 38.61 29.27 -9.90
CA ALA A 146 39.96 28.96 -9.42
C ALA A 146 40.94 28.63 -10.56
N GLN A 147 40.49 27.96 -11.62
CA GLN A 147 41.40 27.29 -12.57
C GLN A 147 41.15 27.65 -14.04
N ALA A 148 39.97 28.15 -14.42
CA ALA A 148 39.70 28.50 -15.81
C ALA A 148 40.38 29.81 -16.18
N ASP A 149 40.91 29.86 -17.41
CA ASP A 149 41.55 31.05 -17.96
C ASP A 149 40.56 31.75 -18.92
N PRO A 150 40.03 32.94 -18.56
CA PRO A 150 39.15 33.71 -19.44
C PRO A 150 39.77 34.01 -20.80
N ALA A 151 41.11 34.02 -20.92
CA ALA A 151 41.80 34.22 -22.18
C ALA A 151 41.50 33.11 -23.21
N LYS A 152 41.24 31.87 -22.74
CA LYS A 152 41.00 30.68 -23.57
C LYS A 152 39.56 30.53 -24.06
N ILE A 153 38.62 31.35 -23.57
CA ILE A 153 37.23 31.30 -24.01
C ILE A 153 37.16 31.77 -25.47
N THR A 154 36.79 30.86 -26.37
CA THR A 154 36.73 31.12 -27.82
C THR A 154 35.42 31.76 -28.27
N GLY A 155 34.36 31.65 -27.47
CA GLY A 155 33.05 32.18 -27.80
C GLY A 155 31.95 31.68 -26.87
N GLU A 156 30.72 32.11 -27.13
CA GLU A 156 29.54 31.59 -26.45
C GLU A 156 29.34 30.10 -26.75
N GLY A 157 28.97 29.32 -25.75
CA GLY A 157 28.91 27.86 -25.85
C GLY A 157 30.22 27.14 -25.52
N TYR A 158 31.31 27.88 -25.24
CA TYR A 158 32.54 27.29 -24.71
C TYR A 158 32.23 26.57 -23.39
N ALA A 159 32.50 25.26 -23.33
CA ALA A 159 32.12 24.42 -22.20
C ALA A 159 33.35 23.85 -21.47
N ILE A 160 33.30 23.92 -20.14
CA ILE A 160 34.23 23.25 -19.23
C ILE A 160 33.47 22.15 -18.50
N ILE A 161 34.12 21.02 -18.26
CA ILE A 161 33.64 19.99 -17.33
C ILE A 161 34.45 20.07 -16.05
N VAL A 162 33.77 20.04 -14.92
CA VAL A 162 34.39 19.84 -13.61
C VAL A 162 34.04 18.45 -13.11
N VAL A 163 35.04 17.65 -12.79
CA VAL A 163 34.89 16.34 -12.15
C VAL A 163 35.17 16.50 -10.66
N ASP A 164 34.21 16.10 -9.83
CA ASP A 164 34.31 16.12 -8.37
C ASP A 164 33.95 14.73 -7.81
N SER A 165 34.85 14.18 -7.01
CA SER A 165 34.65 12.91 -6.30
C SER A 165 34.58 13.15 -4.81
N ILE A 166 33.37 13.17 -4.27
CA ILE A 166 33.11 13.51 -2.87
C ILE A 166 31.88 12.74 -2.34
N GLY A 167 31.90 12.38 -1.06
CA GLY A 167 30.78 11.64 -0.44
C GLY A 167 30.54 10.25 -1.05
N GLY A 168 31.58 9.62 -1.61
CA GLY A 168 31.47 8.32 -2.29
C GLY A 168 30.89 8.39 -3.70
N LYS A 169 30.55 9.58 -4.21
CA LYS A 169 30.03 9.80 -5.56
C LYS A 169 31.04 10.55 -6.41
N THR A 170 31.14 10.18 -7.69
CA THR A 170 31.90 10.94 -8.69
C THR A 170 30.93 11.57 -9.67
N THR A 171 31.02 12.87 -9.85
CA THR A 171 30.13 13.63 -10.75
C THR A 171 30.91 14.48 -11.73
N ALA A 172 30.36 14.66 -12.93
CA ALA A 172 30.82 15.60 -13.93
C ALA A 172 29.77 16.70 -14.12
N THR A 173 30.14 17.94 -13.83
CA THR A 173 29.28 19.11 -13.97
C THR A 173 29.78 19.99 -15.12
N LYS A 174 28.88 20.31 -16.05
CA LYS A 174 29.21 21.17 -17.20
C LYS A 174 28.93 22.63 -16.87
N LEU A 175 29.87 23.49 -17.20
CA LEU A 175 29.70 24.94 -17.17
C LEU A 175 29.89 25.50 -18.58
N ILE A 176 28.90 26.26 -19.03
CA ILE A 176 28.85 26.82 -20.39
C ILE A 176 29.04 28.33 -20.30
N ALA A 177 30.02 28.87 -21.02
CA ALA A 177 30.22 30.30 -21.13
C ALA A 177 29.09 30.94 -21.94
N LYS A 178 28.44 31.94 -21.35
CA LYS A 178 27.38 32.76 -21.93
C LYS A 178 27.82 34.21 -21.93
N ARG A 179 27.37 34.99 -22.92
CA ARG A 179 27.84 36.37 -23.10
C ARG A 179 26.83 37.38 -22.58
N ASP A 180 27.32 38.37 -21.83
CA ASP A 180 26.58 39.55 -21.43
C ASP A 180 27.32 40.81 -21.92
N LYS A 181 26.61 41.66 -22.67
CA LYS A 181 27.21 42.85 -23.31
C LYS A 181 27.63 43.91 -22.30
N ASP A 182 26.92 44.01 -21.18
CA ASP A 182 27.22 45.00 -20.15
C ASP A 182 28.30 44.50 -19.21
N LEU A 183 28.37 43.19 -18.96
CA LEU A 183 29.50 42.56 -18.29
C LEU A 183 30.82 42.83 -19.03
N ALA A 184 30.82 42.77 -20.37
CA ALA A 184 32.01 43.04 -21.18
C ALA A 184 32.59 44.44 -20.95
N LYS A 185 31.73 45.42 -20.67
CA LYS A 185 32.13 46.80 -20.39
C LYS A 185 32.58 46.98 -18.94
N ARG A 186 31.85 46.38 -17.99
CA ARG A 186 32.03 46.62 -16.55
C ARG A 186 33.12 45.75 -15.92
N LEU A 187 33.35 44.56 -16.45
CA LEU A 187 34.40 43.66 -15.97
C LEU A 187 35.15 43.02 -17.14
N PRO A 188 36.01 43.79 -17.85
CA PRO A 188 36.68 43.33 -19.08
C PRO A 188 37.53 42.08 -18.92
N ILE A 189 38.03 41.80 -17.70
CA ILE A 189 38.80 40.58 -17.38
C ILE A 189 38.03 39.29 -17.67
N THR A 190 36.69 39.32 -17.65
CA THR A 190 35.83 38.18 -18.02
C THR A 190 35.60 38.06 -19.53
N LYS A 191 36.04 39.04 -20.33
CA LYS A 191 35.66 39.24 -21.74
C LYS A 191 34.13 39.32 -21.97
N GLY A 192 33.36 39.61 -20.93
CA GLY A 192 31.90 39.62 -20.95
C GLY A 192 31.25 38.24 -20.87
N PHE A 193 31.98 37.21 -20.42
CA PHE A 193 31.43 35.89 -20.20
C PHE A 193 31.07 35.64 -18.74
N TYR A 194 29.90 35.06 -18.51
CA TYR A 194 29.48 34.44 -17.26
C TYR A 194 29.29 32.94 -17.48
N TRP A 195 29.25 32.15 -16.40
CA TRP A 195 29.12 30.70 -16.48
C TRP A 195 27.70 30.22 -16.18
N GLU A 196 27.10 29.46 -17.08
CA GLU A 196 25.85 28.74 -16.82
C GLU A 196 26.18 27.30 -16.40
N ARG A 197 25.87 26.96 -15.16
CA ARG A 197 26.04 25.61 -14.60
C ARG A 197 24.88 24.72 -15.05
N CYS A 198 25.19 23.59 -15.67
CA CYS A 198 24.23 22.54 -15.98
C CYS A 198 24.09 21.55 -14.81
N PRO A 199 23.00 20.76 -14.74
CA PRO A 199 22.87 19.69 -13.76
C PRO A 199 24.04 18.68 -13.83
N PRO A 200 24.51 18.15 -12.70
CA PRO A 200 25.62 17.20 -12.66
C PRO A 200 25.21 15.85 -13.24
N VAL A 201 26.17 15.17 -13.88
CA VAL A 201 26.03 13.80 -14.34
C VAL A 201 26.84 12.89 -13.41
N VAL A 202 26.17 11.94 -12.74
CA VAL A 202 26.85 10.92 -11.95
C VAL A 202 27.58 9.97 -12.88
N ILE A 203 28.88 9.78 -12.64
CA ILE A 203 29.72 8.84 -13.39
C ILE A 203 29.61 7.47 -12.73
N PRO A 204 29.14 6.42 -13.44
CA PRO A 204 29.13 5.07 -12.90
C PRO A 204 30.56 4.62 -12.57
N GLY A 205 30.80 4.21 -11.33
CA GLY A 205 32.04 3.58 -10.87
C GLY A 205 31.70 2.52 -9.83
N GLU A 206 32.70 1.81 -9.30
CA GLU A 206 32.50 1.09 -8.04
C GLU A 206 32.07 2.13 -7.01
N GLU A 207 30.79 2.12 -6.63
CA GLU A 207 30.39 2.80 -5.40
C GLU A 207 31.30 2.20 -4.35
N ALA A 208 32.23 2.99 -3.85
CA ALA A 208 32.83 2.67 -2.58
C ALA A 208 31.64 2.75 -1.62
N GLU A 209 30.97 1.60 -1.41
CA GLU A 209 30.27 1.36 -0.17
C GLU A 209 31.20 1.94 0.88
N ARG A 210 30.69 2.85 1.73
CA ARG A 210 31.34 3.04 3.01
C ARG A 210 31.35 1.63 3.62
N LEU A 211 32.40 0.87 3.35
CA LEU A 211 32.75 -0.34 4.06
C LEU A 211 32.55 0.06 5.50
N GLY A 212 31.71 -0.67 6.23
CA GLY A 212 31.27 -0.34 7.59
C GLY A 212 32.41 -0.23 8.63
N GLY A 213 33.66 -0.04 8.21
CA GLY A 213 34.77 0.45 9.02
C GLY A 213 34.88 1.98 8.88
N SER A 214 34.45 2.67 9.93
CA SER A 214 34.59 4.10 10.16
C SER A 214 36.07 4.54 10.25
N GLY A 215 36.64 4.95 9.13
CA GLY A 215 37.86 5.77 9.16
C GLY A 215 37.48 7.23 9.31
N TYR A 216 37.73 7.83 10.48
CA TYR A 216 37.74 9.29 10.60
C TYR A 216 39.17 9.80 10.40
N ASP A 217 39.33 11.04 9.94
CA ASP A 217 40.61 11.75 9.93
C ASP A 217 41.03 12.22 11.34
N ILE A 218 40.76 11.37 12.34
CA ILE A 218 41.10 11.51 13.75
C ILE A 218 41.22 10.09 14.35
N ILE A 219 42.03 9.94 15.39
CA ILE A 219 42.18 8.66 16.10
C ILE A 219 40.83 8.22 16.68
N THR A 220 40.46 6.95 16.48
CA THR A 220 39.18 6.43 16.99
C THR A 220 39.38 5.24 17.92
N LEU A 221 38.62 5.18 19.00
CA LEU A 221 38.44 4.00 19.85
C LEU A 221 37.12 3.34 19.43
N ASP A 222 37.14 2.06 19.04
CA ASP A 222 35.93 1.35 18.66
C ASP A 222 35.11 0.84 19.86
N ALA A 223 33.94 0.27 19.59
CA ALA A 223 33.05 -0.29 20.60
C ALA A 223 33.67 -1.42 21.43
N ASN A 224 34.71 -2.09 20.92
CA ASN A 224 35.45 -3.15 21.61
C ASN A 224 36.66 -2.62 22.39
N GLY A 225 36.84 -1.30 22.46
CA GLY A 225 37.98 -0.67 23.12
C GLY A 225 39.30 -0.79 22.36
N ARG A 226 39.27 -1.01 21.03
CA ARG A 226 40.48 -1.02 20.19
C ARG A 226 40.72 0.34 19.57
N TRP A 227 41.96 0.79 19.65
CA TRP A 227 42.42 2.03 19.01
C TRP A 227 42.68 1.81 17.52
N HIS A 228 42.27 2.76 16.70
CA HIS A 228 42.52 2.83 15.28
C HIS A 228 43.16 4.19 14.94
N ASP A 229 44.18 4.15 14.10
CA ASP A 229 44.85 5.36 13.61
C ASP A 229 43.94 6.22 12.74
N ALA A 230 44.21 7.52 12.69
CA ALA A 230 43.50 8.45 11.81
C ALA A 230 43.65 8.06 10.34
N ILE A 231 42.52 7.90 9.64
CA ILE A 231 42.49 7.54 8.23
C ILE A 231 42.27 8.81 7.41
N ARG A 232 43.33 9.26 6.74
CA ARG A 232 43.25 10.41 5.85
C ARG A 232 42.34 10.09 4.65
N PRO A 233 41.52 11.04 4.18
CA PRO A 233 40.73 10.87 2.97
C PRO A 233 41.63 10.47 1.78
N ALA A 234 41.21 9.43 1.05
CA ALA A 234 41.89 9.05 -0.19
C ALA A 234 41.85 10.20 -1.20
N LYS A 235 42.90 10.33 -2.02
CA LYS A 235 42.89 11.33 -3.10
C LYS A 235 41.78 11.01 -4.10
N PRO A 236 41.03 12.02 -4.60
CA PRO A 236 40.05 11.83 -5.65
C PRO A 236 40.66 11.11 -6.87
N PRO A 237 39.93 10.17 -7.48
CA PRO A 237 40.37 9.54 -8.73
C PRO A 237 40.47 10.58 -9.85
N PHE A 238 41.51 10.46 -10.67
CA PHE A 238 41.64 11.28 -11.87
C PHE A 238 40.85 10.65 -13.02
N ILE A 239 39.94 11.40 -13.62
CA ILE A 239 39.12 10.92 -14.75
C ILE A 239 39.58 11.58 -16.05
N GLU A 240 39.93 10.75 -17.03
CA GLU A 240 40.40 11.22 -18.32
C GLU A 240 39.29 11.89 -19.14
N ALA A 241 39.61 13.02 -19.78
CA ALA A 241 38.67 13.73 -20.65
C ALA A 241 38.11 12.88 -21.80
N ALA A 242 38.92 11.95 -22.34
CA ALA A 242 38.48 11.04 -23.41
C ALA A 242 37.38 10.07 -22.95
N HIS A 243 37.39 9.67 -21.67
CA HIS A 243 36.33 8.85 -21.08
C HIS A 243 35.04 9.65 -20.95
N LEU A 244 35.11 10.86 -20.39
CA LEU A 244 33.95 11.74 -20.19
C LEU A 244 33.21 12.06 -21.50
N LYS A 245 33.94 12.29 -22.59
CA LYS A 245 33.36 12.57 -23.92
C LYS A 245 32.53 11.41 -24.49
N ARG A 246 32.72 10.18 -24.01
CA ARG A 246 31.94 9.00 -24.44
C ARG A 246 30.63 8.85 -23.66
N ILE A 247 30.44 9.59 -22.56
CA ILE A 247 29.22 9.53 -21.76
C ILE A 247 28.14 10.39 -22.46
N PRO A 248 26.99 9.80 -22.88
CA PRO A 248 26.01 10.49 -23.72
C PRO A 248 25.49 11.80 -23.14
N ASN A 249 25.32 11.88 -21.81
CA ASN A 249 24.75 13.04 -21.13
C ASN A 249 25.76 14.17 -20.88
N ILE A 250 27.06 13.91 -21.03
CA ILE A 250 28.12 14.92 -20.86
C ILE A 250 28.34 15.66 -22.17
N GLY A 251 28.37 14.97 -23.31
CA GLY A 251 28.60 15.61 -24.62
C GLY A 251 30.00 16.23 -24.75
N ASN A 252 30.15 17.19 -25.68
CA ASN A 252 31.46 17.79 -25.99
C ASN A 252 31.81 18.95 -25.04
N PHE A 253 33.11 19.14 -24.80
CA PHE A 253 33.68 20.20 -23.98
C PHE A 253 35.14 20.50 -24.38
N ALA A 254 35.59 21.71 -24.07
CA ALA A 254 36.91 22.22 -24.43
C ALA A 254 37.99 21.87 -23.41
N PHE A 255 37.64 21.88 -22.12
CA PHE A 255 38.58 21.69 -21.01
C PHE A 255 37.94 20.90 -19.86
N CYS A 256 38.74 20.13 -19.13
CA CYS A 256 38.31 19.35 -17.97
C CYS A 256 39.12 19.76 -16.74
N ILE A 257 38.44 20.06 -15.64
CA ILE A 257 39.02 20.30 -14.32
C ILE A 257 38.73 19.07 -13.47
N ASN A 258 39.76 18.35 -13.04
CA ASN A 258 39.62 17.33 -12.00
C ASN A 258 39.88 17.98 -10.64
N LEU A 259 38.89 18.00 -9.76
CA LEU A 259 39.04 18.56 -8.42
C LEU A 259 39.83 17.59 -7.53
N MET A 260 41.09 17.95 -7.29
CA MET A 260 41.98 17.21 -6.38
C MET A 260 41.91 17.73 -4.95
N GLU A 261 41.45 18.97 -4.77
CA GLU A 261 41.34 19.68 -3.49
C GLU A 261 40.10 20.59 -3.49
N SER A 262 39.74 21.09 -2.30
CA SER A 262 38.65 22.03 -2.13
C SER A 262 38.87 23.36 -2.89
N PRO A 263 37.94 23.80 -3.75
CA PRO A 263 38.11 25.01 -4.57
C PRO A 263 37.75 26.32 -3.84
N VAL A 264 37.95 26.40 -2.52
CA VAL A 264 37.61 27.59 -1.70
C VAL A 264 38.22 28.90 -2.22
N MET A 265 39.41 28.84 -2.81
CA MET A 265 40.06 30.00 -3.45
C MET A 265 39.24 30.58 -4.60
N GLY A 266 38.60 29.73 -5.40
CA GLY A 266 37.76 30.18 -6.49
C GLY A 266 36.46 30.81 -6.01
N GLY A 267 35.92 30.34 -4.88
CA GLY A 267 34.74 30.95 -4.27
C GLY A 267 35.01 32.37 -3.75
N ILE A 268 36.13 32.58 -3.05
CA ILE A 268 36.50 33.94 -2.60
C ILE A 268 36.90 34.84 -3.78
N HIS A 269 37.54 34.28 -4.81
CA HIS A 269 37.85 35.02 -6.04
C HIS A 269 36.58 35.47 -6.78
N LEU A 270 35.61 34.56 -6.93
CA LEU A 270 34.29 34.89 -7.48
C LEU A 270 33.62 35.99 -6.68
N HIS A 271 33.61 35.89 -5.35
CA HIS A 271 33.05 36.93 -4.50
C HIS A 271 33.68 38.30 -4.77
N ALA A 272 35.03 38.38 -4.82
CA ALA A 272 35.75 39.61 -5.11
C ALA A 272 35.43 40.21 -6.50
N LEU A 273 35.24 39.36 -7.51
CA LEU A 273 34.80 39.80 -8.84
C LEU A 273 33.34 40.28 -8.82
N GLN A 274 32.46 39.58 -8.12
CA GLN A 274 31.04 39.90 -8.03
C GLN A 274 30.79 41.26 -7.36
N GLN A 275 31.63 41.65 -6.38
CA GLN A 275 31.58 42.98 -5.75
C GLN A 275 31.81 44.13 -6.75
N GLN A 276 32.52 43.89 -7.86
CA GLN A 276 32.76 44.91 -8.89
C GLN A 276 31.56 45.09 -9.84
N VAL A 277 30.67 44.10 -9.91
CA VAL A 277 29.55 44.05 -10.86
C VAL A 277 28.25 43.56 -10.21
N ALA A 278 27.93 44.09 -9.03
CA ALA A 278 26.91 43.61 -8.10
C ALA A 278 25.57 43.12 -8.72
N ASP A 279 25.02 43.81 -9.71
CA ASP A 279 23.73 43.50 -10.34
C ASP A 279 23.79 42.48 -11.48
N ILE A 280 24.99 42.13 -11.98
CA ILE A 280 25.20 41.15 -13.04
C ILE A 280 25.85 39.89 -12.43
N PRO A 281 25.10 38.79 -12.26
CA PRO A 281 25.65 37.53 -11.79
C PRO A 281 26.72 36.99 -12.74
N LEU A 282 27.88 36.64 -12.19
CA LEU A 282 28.98 36.01 -12.92
C LEU A 282 28.76 34.52 -13.19
N TRP A 283 27.68 33.96 -12.64
CA TRP A 283 27.21 32.64 -12.98
C TRP A 283 25.68 32.53 -12.86
N ARG A 284 25.10 31.49 -13.47
CA ARG A 284 23.68 31.12 -13.40
C ARG A 284 23.54 29.63 -13.18
N ASP A 285 22.43 29.21 -12.59
CA ASP A 285 22.18 27.80 -12.30
C ASP A 285 21.03 27.26 -13.14
N GLN A 286 21.24 26.10 -13.77
CA GLN A 286 20.14 25.30 -14.30
C GLN A 286 19.61 24.41 -13.18
N ILE A 287 18.52 24.83 -12.55
CA ILE A 287 17.88 24.11 -11.45
C ILE A 287 17.30 22.76 -11.94
N PRO A 288 17.20 21.76 -11.05
CA PRO A 288 16.68 20.45 -11.42
C PRO A 288 15.23 20.54 -11.93
N GLU A 289 14.91 19.70 -12.89
CA GLU A 289 13.53 19.46 -13.30
C GLU A 289 12.76 18.80 -12.15
N LEU A 290 11.64 19.41 -11.76
CA LEU A 290 10.77 18.96 -10.69
C LEU A 290 9.39 18.63 -11.26
N SER A 291 8.81 17.51 -10.83
CA SER A 291 7.45 17.15 -11.20
C SER A 291 6.71 16.46 -10.06
N VAL A 292 5.39 16.53 -10.12
CA VAL A 292 4.49 15.66 -9.34
C VAL A 292 3.78 14.71 -10.30
N LYS A 293 3.23 13.62 -9.78
CA LYS A 293 2.37 12.73 -10.58
C LYS A 293 0.92 13.12 -10.38
N VAL A 294 0.22 13.26 -11.50
CA VAL A 294 -1.23 13.54 -11.52
C VAL A 294 -1.93 12.50 -12.38
N MET A 295 -3.16 12.17 -12.02
CA MET A 295 -4.03 11.36 -12.86
C MET A 295 -4.68 12.25 -13.91
N LYS A 296 -4.29 12.08 -15.18
CA LYS A 296 -4.84 12.79 -16.34
C LYS A 296 -5.29 11.74 -17.37
N ASP A 297 -6.56 11.78 -17.72
CA ASP A 297 -7.19 10.83 -18.67
C ASP A 297 -7.04 9.34 -18.30
N GLY A 298 -7.01 9.00 -17.01
CA GLY A 298 -6.89 7.60 -16.55
C GLY A 298 -5.46 7.09 -16.43
N HIS A 299 -4.48 7.90 -16.82
CA HIS A 299 -3.06 7.56 -16.74
C HIS A 299 -2.34 8.51 -15.77
N GLN A 300 -1.37 8.00 -15.01
CA GLN A 300 -0.44 8.87 -14.31
C GLN A 300 0.42 9.58 -15.35
N GLN A 301 0.34 10.91 -15.34
CA GLN A 301 1.18 11.78 -16.14
C GLN A 301 2.04 12.64 -15.21
N ARG A 302 3.19 13.05 -15.73
CA ARG A 302 4.07 14.01 -15.07
C ARG A 302 3.47 15.39 -15.20
N PHE A 303 3.20 16.03 -14.07
CA PHE A 303 2.91 17.45 -14.01
C PHE A 303 4.20 18.17 -13.64
N HIS A 304 4.80 18.87 -14.60
CA HIS A 304 6.10 19.52 -14.41
C HIS A 304 5.91 20.85 -13.66
N LEU A 305 6.58 20.96 -12.52
CA LEU A 305 6.69 22.20 -11.73
C LEU A 305 7.89 23.04 -12.18
N VAL A 306 8.98 22.38 -12.58
CA VAL A 306 10.17 23.01 -13.15
C VAL A 306 10.55 22.24 -14.39
N LEU A 307 10.58 22.90 -15.55
CA LEU A 307 10.96 22.27 -16.82
C LEU A 307 12.48 22.06 -16.91
N ARG A 308 12.89 21.02 -17.64
CA ARG A 308 14.30 20.79 -17.98
C ARG A 308 14.93 22.02 -18.63
N GLY A 309 16.11 22.42 -18.12
CA GLY A 309 16.87 23.57 -18.64
C GLY A 309 16.45 24.93 -18.07
N THR A 310 15.50 24.97 -17.13
CA THR A 310 15.13 26.19 -16.42
C THR A 310 16.36 26.79 -15.73
N THR A 311 16.70 28.03 -16.08
CA THR A 311 17.90 28.72 -15.59
C THR A 311 17.51 29.89 -14.68
N VAL A 312 18.13 29.99 -13.51
CA VAL A 312 17.88 31.04 -12.51
C VAL A 312 19.14 31.86 -12.23
N LYS A 313 18.94 33.11 -11.81
CA LYS A 313 20.01 33.98 -11.33
C LYS A 313 20.21 33.75 -9.82
N PRO A 314 21.41 33.39 -9.36
CA PRO A 314 21.68 33.08 -7.96
C PRO A 314 21.87 34.36 -7.15
N ILE A 315 20.78 35.09 -6.91
CA ILE A 315 20.79 36.35 -6.14
C ILE A 315 19.95 36.16 -4.88
N ARG A 316 20.60 36.23 -3.73
CA ARG A 316 19.93 36.10 -2.44
C ARG A 316 18.97 37.26 -2.17
N GLY A 317 17.84 36.97 -1.52
CA GLY A 317 16.79 37.95 -1.22
C GLY A 317 15.96 38.40 -2.43
N LYS A 318 16.18 37.82 -3.62
CA LYS A 318 15.42 38.13 -4.85
C LYS A 318 14.74 36.86 -5.37
N PRO A 319 13.49 36.59 -4.99
CA PRO A 319 12.75 35.45 -5.54
C PRO A 319 12.49 35.65 -7.04
N VAL A 320 12.59 34.57 -7.81
CA VAL A 320 12.26 34.51 -9.23
C VAL A 320 11.06 33.60 -9.45
N THR A 321 10.11 34.02 -10.28
CA THR A 321 8.98 33.16 -10.67
C THR A 321 9.43 32.12 -11.69
N ILE A 322 9.06 30.87 -11.45
CA ILE A 322 9.21 29.77 -12.41
C ILE A 322 7.84 29.56 -13.07
N PRO A 323 7.74 29.66 -14.41
CA PRO A 323 6.47 29.50 -15.10
C PRO A 323 5.97 28.05 -14.98
N VAL A 324 4.68 27.92 -14.64
CA VAL A 324 3.93 26.67 -14.66
C VAL A 324 2.73 26.89 -15.57
N ASP A 325 2.81 26.40 -16.81
CA ASP A 325 1.86 26.77 -17.88
C ASP A 325 0.57 25.92 -17.88
N GLU A 326 0.46 24.93 -16.99
CA GLU A 326 -0.71 24.06 -16.84
C GLU A 326 -1.49 24.36 -15.56
N PHE A 327 -2.81 24.17 -15.59
CA PHE A 327 -3.64 24.21 -14.39
C PHE A 327 -3.62 22.87 -13.66
N PHE A 328 -3.78 22.92 -12.34
CA PHE A 328 -3.79 21.75 -11.47
C PHE A 328 -5.15 21.56 -10.82
N THR A 329 -5.78 20.40 -11.02
CA THR A 329 -7.09 20.10 -10.43
C THR A 329 -6.96 19.48 -9.04
N LEU A 330 -7.48 20.15 -8.02
CA LEU A 330 -7.69 19.57 -6.69
C LEU A 330 -9.04 18.83 -6.67
N PRO A 331 -9.07 17.52 -6.40
CA PRO A 331 -10.34 16.77 -6.31
C PRO A 331 -11.10 17.02 -5.01
N ALA A 332 -12.41 16.79 -5.02
CA ALA A 332 -13.30 16.97 -3.86
C ALA A 332 -13.06 15.97 -2.71
N GLY A 333 -13.59 16.28 -1.53
CA GLY A 333 -13.79 15.33 -0.42
C GLY A 333 -12.57 15.04 0.45
N ARG A 334 -11.43 15.72 0.23
CA ARG A 334 -10.18 15.39 0.92
C ARG A 334 -9.88 16.32 2.09
N PRO A 335 -9.53 15.83 3.29
CA PRO A 335 -9.17 16.69 4.43
C PRO A 335 -7.83 17.42 4.25
N HIS A 336 -6.98 16.92 3.35
CA HIS A 336 -5.69 17.47 2.96
C HIS A 336 -5.26 16.86 1.61
N TYR A 337 -4.18 17.37 1.01
CA TYR A 337 -3.62 16.82 -0.23
C TYR A 337 -2.11 16.61 -0.11
N SER A 338 -1.58 15.52 -0.65
CA SER A 338 -0.14 15.23 -0.67
C SER A 338 0.34 14.80 -2.04
N PHE A 339 1.36 15.47 -2.57
CA PHE A 339 1.89 15.21 -3.91
C PHE A 339 3.38 14.88 -3.87
N PRO A 340 3.77 13.61 -4.02
CA PRO A 340 5.17 13.21 -4.08
C PRO A 340 5.92 13.94 -5.20
N LEU A 341 7.09 14.48 -4.86
CA LEU A 341 8.02 15.11 -5.77
C LEU A 341 8.94 14.08 -6.42
N TYR A 342 9.31 14.39 -7.65
CA TYR A 342 10.24 13.59 -8.43
C TYR A 342 11.18 14.51 -9.21
N VAL A 343 12.40 14.03 -9.43
CA VAL A 343 13.46 14.80 -10.07
C VAL A 343 13.96 14.13 -11.35
N GLY A 344 14.00 14.93 -12.42
CA GLY A 344 14.46 14.53 -13.76
C GLY A 344 13.61 13.46 -14.45
N ASP A 345 14.04 13.05 -15.64
CA ASP A 345 13.29 12.13 -16.51
C ASP A 345 13.18 10.69 -15.98
N LYS A 346 14.15 10.24 -15.17
CA LYS A 346 14.18 8.85 -14.66
C LYS A 346 13.14 8.60 -13.57
N GLY A 347 12.51 9.65 -13.03
CA GLY A 347 11.35 9.53 -12.15
C GLY A 347 11.67 8.88 -10.81
N ASP A 348 12.90 8.99 -10.34
CA ASP A 348 13.29 8.53 -9.01
C ASP A 348 12.50 9.32 -7.97
N ASP A 349 11.94 8.59 -6.99
CA ASP A 349 11.26 9.17 -5.84
C ASP A 349 12.26 10.05 -5.09
N PHE A 350 11.94 11.34 -5.00
CA PHE A 350 12.81 12.33 -4.41
C PHE A 350 12.79 12.32 -2.88
N GLY A 351 11.86 11.57 -2.28
CA GLY A 351 11.72 11.48 -0.82
C GLY A 351 11.06 12.70 -0.18
N PHE A 352 10.47 13.59 -0.98
CA PHE A 352 9.66 14.72 -0.52
C PHE A 352 8.27 14.72 -1.15
N SER A 353 7.29 15.31 -0.47
CA SER A 353 5.94 15.54 -0.96
C SER A 353 5.50 16.98 -0.67
N ALA A 354 4.76 17.57 -1.60
CA ALA A 354 4.06 18.83 -1.40
C ALA A 354 2.75 18.57 -0.65
N ARG A 355 2.66 19.04 0.61
CA ARG A 355 1.46 18.91 1.44
C ARG A 355 0.65 20.21 1.42
N LEU A 356 -0.66 20.08 1.20
CA LEU A 356 -1.65 21.15 1.36
C LEU A 356 -2.52 20.84 2.57
N ASP A 357 -2.50 21.73 3.55
CA ASP A 357 -3.41 21.75 4.69
C ASP A 357 -4.17 23.09 4.67
N SER A 358 -5.50 23.05 4.82
CA SER A 358 -6.33 24.26 4.80
C SER A 358 -7.68 24.04 5.51
N PRO A 359 -8.20 25.04 6.25
CA PRO A 359 -9.56 25.01 6.78
C PRO A 359 -10.65 24.91 5.72
N ALA A 360 -10.34 25.20 4.45
CA ALA A 360 -11.27 25.05 3.33
C ALA A 360 -11.50 23.57 2.92
N PHE A 361 -10.71 22.65 3.47
CA PHE A 361 -10.81 21.23 3.17
C PHE A 361 -11.72 20.53 4.19
N PRO A 362 -12.55 19.55 3.76
CA PRO A 362 -12.65 19.01 2.41
C PRO A 362 -13.43 19.88 1.41
N LEU A 363 -12.94 19.96 0.18
CA LEU A 363 -13.64 20.66 -0.91
C LEU A 363 -14.93 19.92 -1.33
N GLU A 364 -16.03 20.62 -1.57
CA GLU A 364 -17.29 19.99 -2.03
C GLU A 364 -17.21 19.48 -3.47
N ASN A 365 -16.52 20.22 -4.34
CA ASN A 365 -16.35 19.90 -5.76
C ASN A 365 -14.86 19.93 -6.12
N LYS A 366 -14.51 19.32 -7.26
CA LYS A 366 -13.16 19.48 -7.81
C LYS A 366 -12.93 20.94 -8.21
N VAL A 367 -11.73 21.47 -7.97
CA VAL A 367 -11.37 22.87 -8.24
C VAL A 367 -10.08 22.93 -9.04
N ASP A 368 -10.11 23.65 -10.17
CA ASP A 368 -8.90 23.93 -10.97
C ASP A 368 -8.13 25.11 -10.36
N CYS A 369 -6.84 24.90 -10.12
CA CYS A 369 -5.94 25.87 -9.52
C CYS A 369 -4.86 26.32 -10.52
N GLU A 370 -4.52 27.60 -10.46
CA GLU A 370 -3.28 28.14 -11.02
C GLU A 370 -2.16 27.95 -9.99
N LEU A 371 -1.00 27.48 -10.45
CA LEU A 371 0.16 27.24 -9.61
C LEU A 371 1.16 28.38 -9.78
N ASN A 372 1.54 29.00 -8.66
CA ASN A 372 2.62 29.98 -8.63
C ASN A 372 3.81 29.36 -7.89
N LEU A 373 4.87 29.06 -8.64
CA LEU A 373 6.14 28.59 -8.10
C LEU A 373 7.17 29.72 -8.15
N THR A 374 7.77 30.03 -7.00
CA THR A 374 8.93 30.93 -6.94
C THR A 374 10.15 30.21 -6.38
N PHE A 375 11.33 30.55 -6.88
CA PHE A 375 12.62 30.10 -6.38
C PHE A 375 13.42 31.27 -5.81
N GLU A 376 14.00 31.10 -4.62
CA GLU A 376 14.85 32.12 -3.96
C GLU A 376 16.20 31.50 -3.56
N TYR A 377 17.27 31.98 -4.19
CA TYR A 377 18.60 31.44 -3.99
C TYR A 377 19.11 31.64 -2.56
N GLY A 378 19.54 30.56 -1.90
CA GLY A 378 20.12 30.61 -0.55
C GLY A 378 19.11 30.90 0.58
N ALA A 379 17.81 30.98 0.29
CA ALA A 379 16.77 31.09 1.31
C ALA A 379 16.61 29.78 2.10
N ASP A 380 16.07 29.84 3.33
CA ASP A 380 15.82 28.65 4.13
C ASP A 380 14.85 27.68 3.42
N ASP A 381 13.80 28.25 2.83
CA ASP A 381 12.83 27.57 1.95
C ASP A 381 12.93 28.17 0.52
N PRO A 382 13.76 27.58 -0.36
CA PRO A 382 14.00 28.12 -1.70
C PRO A 382 12.79 28.04 -2.61
N TYR A 383 11.97 26.98 -2.52
CA TYR A 383 10.84 26.76 -3.41
C TYR A 383 9.53 27.09 -2.71
N LYS A 384 8.81 28.12 -3.15
CA LYS A 384 7.47 28.44 -2.63
C LYS A 384 6.44 28.11 -3.70
N LEU A 385 5.61 27.10 -3.46
CA LEU A 385 4.53 26.69 -4.34
C LEU A 385 3.18 27.11 -3.74
N VAL A 386 2.39 27.85 -4.50
CA VAL A 386 1.07 28.36 -4.09
C VAL A 386 0.00 27.92 -5.08
N PHE A 387 -1.08 27.35 -4.56
CA PHE A 387 -2.27 26.93 -5.30
C PHE A 387 -3.33 28.02 -5.18
N THR A 388 -3.70 28.64 -6.31
CA THR A 388 -4.74 29.68 -6.36
C THR A 388 -5.96 29.15 -7.13
N PRO A 389 -7.14 29.02 -6.50
CA PRO A 389 -8.30 28.48 -7.20
C PRO A 389 -8.82 29.48 -8.23
N ARG A 390 -9.08 29.01 -9.46
CA ARG A 390 -9.53 29.88 -10.56
C ARG A 390 -10.93 30.44 -10.34
N ASP A 391 -11.77 29.67 -9.67
CA ASP A 391 -13.14 30.05 -9.30
C ASP A 391 -13.19 30.91 -8.03
N LYS A 392 -12.05 31.13 -7.37
CA LYS A 392 -11.92 31.87 -6.10
C LYS A 392 -12.75 31.25 -4.96
N SER A 393 -12.99 29.93 -5.00
CA SER A 393 -13.73 29.19 -3.97
C SER A 393 -13.06 29.19 -2.59
N PHE A 394 -11.74 29.33 -2.53
CA PHE A 394 -10.97 29.46 -1.29
C PHE A 394 -9.75 30.41 -1.45
N PRO A 395 -9.16 30.91 -0.34
CA PRO A 395 -7.93 31.72 -0.42
C PRO A 395 -6.73 30.92 -0.93
N PRO A 396 -5.72 31.54 -1.59
CA PRO A 396 -4.53 30.81 -2.05
C PRO A 396 -3.85 30.00 -0.94
N ILE A 397 -3.48 28.77 -1.25
CA ILE A 397 -2.89 27.82 -0.29
C ILE A 397 -1.42 27.60 -0.63
N ARG A 398 -0.52 27.84 0.32
CA ARG A 398 0.90 27.53 0.17
C ARG A 398 1.15 26.07 0.54
N ALA A 399 1.86 25.36 -0.31
CA ALA A 399 2.33 24.01 -0.01
C ALA A 399 3.47 24.04 1.01
N THR A 400 3.48 23.04 1.88
CA THR A 400 4.62 22.72 2.75
C THR A 400 5.32 21.48 2.23
N TRP A 401 6.63 21.51 2.10
CA TRP A 401 7.43 20.34 1.72
C TRP A 401 7.60 19.43 2.94
N ARG A 402 7.24 18.15 2.83
CA ARG A 402 7.44 17.14 3.88
C ARG A 402 8.24 15.98 3.33
N ARG A 403 9.08 15.37 4.16
CA ARG A 403 9.76 14.13 3.78
C ARG A 403 8.74 12.99 3.70
N THR A 404 8.86 12.12 2.69
CA THR A 404 7.91 11.03 2.48
C THR A 404 7.94 10.01 3.63
N GLU A 405 9.07 9.87 4.32
CA GLU A 405 9.25 8.99 5.48
C GLU A 405 8.48 9.45 6.73
N GLU A 406 8.24 10.75 6.85
CA GLU A 406 7.43 11.33 7.94
C GLU A 406 5.92 11.14 7.70
N ILE A 407 5.53 10.75 6.49
CA ILE A 407 4.13 10.52 6.12
C ILE A 407 3.69 9.18 6.67
N THR A 408 2.78 9.24 7.64
CA THR A 408 2.15 8.07 8.26
C THR A 408 0.64 8.02 8.02
N ASP A 409 0.09 8.99 7.31
CA ASP A 409 -1.35 9.20 7.10
C ASP A 409 -1.81 8.87 5.68
N ALA A 410 -1.08 8.01 4.95
CA ALA A 410 -1.51 7.57 3.63
C ALA A 410 -2.88 6.84 3.68
N PRO A 411 -3.70 6.93 2.62
CA PRO A 411 -5.05 6.36 2.58
C PRO A 411 -5.07 4.88 2.95
N ALA A 412 -6.09 4.45 3.68
CA ALA A 412 -6.31 3.05 4.05
C ALA A 412 -7.68 2.59 3.55
N PRO A 413 -7.82 1.36 3.03
CA PRO A 413 -9.12 0.82 2.67
C PRO A 413 -10.05 0.73 3.88
N GLU A 414 -11.33 1.01 3.66
CA GLU A 414 -12.36 0.83 4.68
C GLU A 414 -12.83 -0.63 4.77
N TYR A 415 -13.52 -0.97 5.85
CA TYR A 415 -14.33 -2.19 5.93
C TYR A 415 -15.79 -1.84 5.62
N PRO A 416 -16.56 -2.70 4.91
CA PRO A 416 -18.00 -2.51 4.80
C PRO A 416 -18.64 -2.30 6.17
N GLN A 417 -19.63 -1.41 6.28
CA GLN A 417 -20.32 -1.18 7.56
C GLN A 417 -20.97 -2.49 8.07
N PRO A 418 -20.64 -2.95 9.29
CA PRO A 418 -21.26 -4.13 9.90
C PRO A 418 -22.78 -3.95 10.07
N MET A 419 -23.54 -5.02 9.89
CA MET A 419 -24.99 -5.01 10.10
C MET A 419 -25.35 -5.47 11.52
N THR A 420 -26.37 -4.84 12.09
CA THR A 420 -27.00 -5.26 13.35
C THR A 420 -28.00 -6.41 13.13
N TRP A 421 -28.31 -7.14 14.20
CA TRP A 421 -29.35 -8.19 14.18
C TRP A 421 -30.71 -7.67 13.68
N ALA A 422 -31.08 -6.44 14.06
CA ALA A 422 -32.33 -5.81 13.64
C ALA A 422 -32.36 -5.48 12.13
N GLU A 423 -31.22 -5.09 11.56
CA GLU A 423 -31.09 -4.84 10.11
C GLU A 423 -31.18 -6.14 9.30
N LEU A 424 -30.69 -7.27 9.82
CA LEU A 424 -30.82 -8.58 9.17
C LEU A 424 -32.28 -9.05 9.07
N GLN A 425 -33.13 -8.70 10.04
CA GLN A 425 -34.57 -8.97 9.98
C GLN A 425 -35.31 -8.06 8.99
N ARG A 426 -34.66 -6.96 8.57
CA ARG A 426 -35.20 -5.95 7.64
C ARG A 426 -34.27 -5.75 6.45
N PHE A 427 -33.66 -6.83 5.97
CA PHE A 427 -32.66 -6.76 4.92
C PHE A 427 -33.28 -6.28 3.60
N PRO A 428 -32.75 -5.23 2.96
CA PRO A 428 -33.34 -4.68 1.74
C PRO A 428 -33.23 -5.66 0.56
N LYS A 429 -34.32 -5.83 -0.20
CA LYS A 429 -34.28 -6.57 -1.47
C LYS A 429 -33.73 -5.68 -2.57
N GLN A 430 -32.89 -6.25 -3.44
CA GLN A 430 -32.44 -5.54 -4.65
C GLN A 430 -33.65 -5.05 -5.46
N ASP A 431 -33.58 -3.79 -5.88
CA ASP A 431 -34.57 -3.12 -6.74
C ASP A 431 -36.02 -3.14 -6.20
N SER A 432 -36.18 -3.16 -4.88
CA SER A 432 -37.49 -3.14 -4.23
C SER A 432 -37.50 -2.39 -2.90
N ASN A 433 -38.61 -1.71 -2.59
CA ASN A 433 -38.86 -1.14 -1.26
C ASN A 433 -39.26 -2.20 -0.21
N LYS A 434 -39.20 -3.49 -0.57
CA LYS A 434 -39.53 -4.59 0.34
C LYS A 434 -38.27 -5.10 1.03
N THR A 435 -38.42 -5.54 2.27
CA THR A 435 -37.36 -6.20 3.03
C THR A 435 -37.57 -7.73 3.09
N SER A 436 -36.52 -8.45 3.49
CA SER A 436 -36.54 -9.87 3.85
C SER A 436 -36.06 -10.01 5.29
N ASP A 437 -36.66 -10.93 6.04
CA ASP A 437 -36.08 -11.39 7.30
C ASP A 437 -35.09 -12.52 7.00
N LEU A 438 -33.79 -12.25 7.15
CA LEU A 438 -32.76 -13.25 6.89
C LEU A 438 -32.74 -14.37 7.93
N LEU A 439 -33.16 -14.11 9.17
CA LEU A 439 -33.16 -15.11 10.24
C LEU A 439 -34.21 -16.17 9.95
N ASP A 440 -35.43 -15.72 9.69
CA ASP A 440 -36.55 -16.57 9.29
C ASP A 440 -36.28 -17.27 7.94
N TRP A 441 -35.55 -16.63 7.01
CA TRP A 441 -35.09 -17.31 5.80
C TRP A 441 -34.16 -18.49 6.13
N VAL A 442 -33.11 -18.29 6.94
CA VAL A 442 -32.21 -19.39 7.34
C VAL A 442 -33.01 -20.54 7.97
N GLU A 443 -33.88 -20.24 8.92
CA GLU A 443 -34.70 -21.22 9.62
C GLU A 443 -35.53 -22.08 8.65
N ARG A 444 -36.33 -21.46 7.78
CA ARG A 444 -37.17 -22.17 6.81
C ARG A 444 -36.35 -22.93 5.76
N ALA A 445 -35.21 -22.37 5.36
CA ALA A 445 -34.36 -23.00 4.35
C ALA A 445 -33.68 -24.26 4.89
N ILE A 446 -33.26 -24.26 6.17
CA ILE A 446 -32.74 -25.47 6.83
C ILE A 446 -33.87 -26.47 7.07
N GLU A 447 -35.06 -26.05 7.50
CA GLU A 447 -36.22 -26.96 7.64
C GLU A 447 -36.59 -27.64 6.33
N GLN A 448 -36.47 -26.93 5.21
CA GLN A 448 -36.75 -27.49 3.90
C GLN A 448 -35.77 -28.61 3.53
N LEU A 449 -34.56 -28.65 4.11
CA LEU A 449 -33.62 -29.76 3.88
C LEU A 449 -34.22 -31.11 4.27
N ASP A 450 -34.98 -31.17 5.36
CA ASP A 450 -35.66 -32.40 5.76
C ASP A 450 -36.57 -32.96 4.65
N ARG A 451 -37.35 -32.08 4.01
CA ARG A 451 -38.19 -32.42 2.86
C ARG A 451 -37.37 -32.73 1.61
N ASP A 452 -36.17 -32.18 1.49
CA ASP A 452 -35.27 -32.43 0.37
C ASP A 452 -34.60 -33.81 0.50
N PHE A 453 -34.26 -34.24 1.73
CA PHE A 453 -33.57 -35.50 2.02
C PHE A 453 -34.50 -36.69 2.22
N TYR A 454 -35.62 -36.51 2.92
CA TYR A 454 -36.48 -37.61 3.35
C TYR A 454 -37.80 -37.66 2.59
N ILE A 455 -38.28 -38.88 2.36
CA ILE A 455 -39.67 -39.16 2.03
C ILE A 455 -40.38 -39.39 3.37
N ARG A 456 -41.18 -38.42 3.80
CA ARG A 456 -42.04 -38.56 4.98
C ARG A 456 -43.44 -39.01 4.54
N PRO A 457 -43.87 -40.23 4.88
CA PRO A 457 -45.18 -40.74 4.48
C PRO A 457 -46.30 -39.91 5.10
N LYS A 458 -47.42 -39.77 4.38
CA LYS A 458 -48.61 -39.14 4.95
C LYS A 458 -49.21 -40.04 6.02
N GLN A 459 -49.91 -39.43 6.96
CA GLN A 459 -50.65 -40.18 7.97
C GLN A 459 -51.66 -41.11 7.29
N ARG A 460 -51.56 -42.40 7.61
CA ARG A 460 -52.44 -43.45 7.08
C ARG A 460 -53.64 -43.60 8.00
N THR A 461 -54.79 -43.94 7.43
CA THR A 461 -55.96 -44.39 8.20
C THR A 461 -56.23 -45.87 7.92
N THR A 462 -56.95 -46.53 8.82
CA THR A 462 -57.44 -47.90 8.59
C THR A 462 -58.92 -47.87 8.25
N GLY A 463 -59.33 -48.76 7.35
CA GLY A 463 -60.71 -48.93 6.96
C GLY A 463 -61.02 -50.38 6.59
N THR A 464 -62.29 -50.71 6.52
CA THR A 464 -62.78 -52.03 6.15
C THR A 464 -63.42 -51.96 4.78
N VAL A 465 -63.00 -52.85 3.87
CA VAL A 465 -63.62 -52.97 2.55
C VAL A 465 -65.09 -53.36 2.73
N ASN A 466 -66.02 -52.51 2.30
CA ASN A 466 -67.45 -52.66 2.57
C ASN A 466 -68.27 -53.10 1.35
N ARG A 467 -67.61 -53.34 0.22
CA ARG A 467 -68.21 -53.86 -1.02
C ARG A 467 -67.29 -54.86 -1.70
N LYS A 468 -67.86 -55.77 -2.48
CA LYS A 468 -67.08 -56.59 -3.42
C LYS A 468 -66.45 -55.73 -4.51
N TRP A 469 -65.33 -56.20 -5.05
CA TRP A 469 -64.70 -55.57 -6.20
C TRP A 469 -65.65 -55.51 -7.40
N LEU A 470 -65.70 -54.34 -8.03
CA LEU A 470 -66.48 -54.04 -9.21
C LEU A 470 -65.54 -53.65 -10.35
N THR A 471 -65.96 -53.94 -11.57
CA THR A 471 -65.23 -53.53 -12.78
C THR A 471 -65.76 -52.17 -13.26
N ASP A 472 -64.85 -51.23 -13.52
CA ASP A 472 -65.18 -49.93 -14.12
C ASP A 472 -65.40 -50.03 -15.65
N LYS A 473 -65.67 -48.88 -16.28
CA LYS A 473 -65.96 -48.79 -17.72
C LYS A 473 -64.78 -49.13 -18.63
N ILE A 474 -63.56 -49.19 -18.11
CA ILE A 474 -62.32 -49.44 -18.85
C ILE A 474 -61.66 -50.77 -18.44
N GLY A 475 -62.34 -51.58 -17.63
CA GLY A 475 -61.86 -52.89 -17.18
C GLY A 475 -61.03 -52.89 -15.90
N GLY A 476 -60.85 -51.74 -15.25
CA GLY A 476 -60.15 -51.62 -13.96
C GLY A 476 -61.03 -52.07 -12.80
N GLN A 477 -60.42 -52.65 -11.76
CA GLN A 477 -61.12 -53.08 -10.55
C GLN A 477 -61.12 -51.97 -9.50
N PHE A 478 -62.27 -51.76 -8.87
CA PHE A 478 -62.43 -50.83 -7.75
C PHE A 478 -63.36 -51.37 -6.66
N THR A 479 -63.23 -50.84 -5.46
CA THR A 479 -64.13 -51.10 -4.34
C THR A 479 -64.31 -49.85 -3.49
N PHE A 480 -65.08 -49.97 -2.41
CA PHE A 480 -65.24 -48.95 -1.40
C PHE A 480 -64.86 -49.50 -0.02
N ALA A 481 -64.34 -48.62 0.83
CA ALA A 481 -64.04 -48.91 2.21
C ALA A 481 -64.67 -47.86 3.14
N THR A 482 -65.07 -48.29 4.33
CA THR A 482 -65.47 -47.39 5.43
C THR A 482 -64.31 -47.22 6.39
N CYS A 483 -64.06 -46.00 6.85
CA CYS A 483 -63.07 -45.72 7.88
C CYS A 483 -63.64 -44.78 8.93
N LYS A 484 -62.93 -44.60 10.05
CA LYS A 484 -63.38 -43.70 11.12
C LYS A 484 -63.13 -42.22 10.84
N SER A 485 -62.39 -41.91 9.77
CA SER A 485 -61.97 -40.54 9.45
C SER A 485 -62.98 -39.78 8.59
N THR A 486 -64.01 -40.46 8.08
CA THR A 486 -65.10 -39.86 7.30
C THR A 486 -66.31 -40.80 7.34
N ASP A 487 -67.52 -40.24 7.34
CA ASP A 487 -68.77 -41.00 7.24
C ASP A 487 -69.08 -41.42 5.79
N GLU A 488 -68.33 -40.89 4.81
CA GLU A 488 -68.45 -41.20 3.39
C GLU A 488 -67.66 -42.46 3.00
N SER A 489 -68.12 -43.15 1.95
CA SER A 489 -67.40 -44.31 1.41
C SER A 489 -66.13 -43.87 0.68
N VAL A 490 -64.99 -44.49 1.04
CA VAL A 490 -63.69 -44.22 0.43
C VAL A 490 -63.50 -45.09 -0.80
N PHE A 491 -63.34 -44.46 -1.97
CA PHE A 491 -63.06 -45.15 -3.23
C PHE A 491 -61.64 -45.73 -3.27
N ILE A 492 -61.52 -47.01 -3.61
CA ILE A 492 -60.25 -47.72 -3.72
C ILE A 492 -60.12 -48.30 -5.12
N HIS A 493 -59.06 -47.96 -5.84
CA HIS A 493 -58.77 -48.49 -7.18
C HIS A 493 -57.64 -49.52 -7.12
N GLN A 494 -57.63 -50.49 -8.04
CA GLN A 494 -56.58 -51.51 -8.12
C GLN A 494 -55.16 -50.93 -8.29
N ASN A 495 -55.02 -49.74 -8.89
CA ASN A 495 -53.72 -49.08 -9.06
C ASN A 495 -53.31 -48.27 -7.82
N SER A 496 -54.14 -48.23 -6.79
CA SER A 496 -53.84 -47.50 -5.55
C SER A 496 -53.00 -48.33 -4.58
N PHE A 497 -52.74 -49.62 -4.81
CA PHE A 497 -51.96 -50.46 -3.90
C PHE A 497 -50.47 -50.16 -3.96
N VAL A 498 -49.76 -50.44 -2.86
CA VAL A 498 -48.28 -50.42 -2.86
C VAL A 498 -47.73 -51.53 -3.76
N HIS A 499 -46.50 -51.34 -4.28
CA HIS A 499 -45.93 -52.05 -5.45
C HIS A 499 -45.88 -53.60 -5.36
N GLU A 500 -46.23 -54.19 -4.23
CA GLU A 500 -46.15 -55.63 -3.95
C GLU A 500 -47.52 -56.26 -3.61
N LEU A 501 -48.59 -55.47 -3.59
CA LEU A 501 -49.93 -55.91 -3.21
C LEU A 501 -50.90 -55.78 -4.37
N SER A 502 -51.76 -56.78 -4.53
CA SER A 502 -52.81 -56.81 -5.51
C SER A 502 -54.16 -56.57 -4.86
N TYR A 503 -55.09 -55.98 -5.61
CA TYR A 503 -56.49 -55.86 -5.17
C TYR A 503 -57.11 -57.23 -4.84
N ALA A 504 -56.61 -58.30 -5.49
CA ALA A 504 -57.06 -59.68 -5.27
C ALA A 504 -56.75 -60.20 -3.86
N ASP A 505 -55.80 -59.59 -3.15
CA ASP A 505 -55.39 -59.99 -1.80
C ASP A 505 -56.40 -59.53 -0.72
N PHE A 506 -57.38 -58.71 -1.09
CA PHE A 506 -58.32 -58.08 -0.16
C PHE A 506 -59.76 -58.34 -0.60
N THR A 507 -60.55 -59.01 0.23
CA THR A 507 -61.97 -59.27 -0.02
C THR A 507 -62.88 -58.33 0.77
N GLU A 508 -64.18 -58.36 0.48
CA GLU A 508 -65.18 -57.69 1.30
C GLU A 508 -65.07 -58.14 2.77
N GLY A 509 -65.02 -57.17 3.69
CA GLY A 509 -64.74 -57.39 5.11
C GLY A 509 -63.26 -57.32 5.50
N ALA A 510 -62.32 -57.28 4.54
CA ALA A 510 -60.90 -57.16 4.84
C ALA A 510 -60.56 -55.76 5.40
N GLU A 511 -59.70 -55.72 6.40
CA GLU A 511 -59.12 -54.46 6.86
C GLU A 511 -57.94 -54.06 5.97
N ILE A 512 -57.89 -52.78 5.62
CA ILE A 512 -56.84 -52.16 4.83
C ILE A 512 -56.37 -50.87 5.52
N SER A 513 -55.12 -50.48 5.27
CA SER A 513 -54.65 -49.12 5.56
C SER A 513 -54.37 -48.37 4.27
N PHE A 514 -54.57 -47.05 4.28
CA PHE A 514 -54.36 -46.21 3.10
C PHE A 514 -54.14 -44.74 3.50
N GLU A 515 -53.55 -43.97 2.59
CA GLU A 515 -53.53 -42.51 2.66
C GLU A 515 -54.90 -42.00 2.18
N LEU A 516 -55.66 -41.35 3.06
CA LEU A 516 -56.96 -40.77 2.72
C LEU A 516 -56.75 -39.47 1.94
N GLN A 517 -57.35 -39.37 0.75
CA GLN A 517 -57.41 -38.14 -0.04
C GLN A 517 -58.86 -37.70 -0.21
N GLU A 518 -59.09 -36.41 0.00
CA GLU A 518 -60.39 -35.77 -0.22
C GLU A 518 -60.28 -34.81 -1.41
N ARG A 519 -61.27 -34.87 -2.31
CA ARG A 519 -61.40 -33.96 -3.45
C ARG A 519 -62.88 -33.76 -3.77
N ASP A 520 -63.34 -32.52 -3.70
CA ASP A 520 -64.72 -32.12 -3.98
C ASP A 520 -65.75 -32.93 -3.17
N GLY A 521 -65.47 -33.19 -1.88
CA GLY A 521 -66.33 -33.97 -0.99
C GLY A 521 -66.31 -35.49 -1.25
N LYS A 522 -65.48 -35.99 -2.17
CA LYS A 522 -65.28 -37.42 -2.41
C LYS A 522 -63.96 -37.89 -1.83
N PHE A 523 -63.97 -39.08 -1.26
CA PHE A 523 -62.80 -39.67 -0.62
C PHE A 523 -62.22 -40.80 -1.46
N SER A 524 -60.90 -40.85 -1.58
CA SER A 524 -60.17 -41.94 -2.22
C SER A 524 -58.98 -42.40 -1.38
N GLY A 525 -58.70 -43.70 -1.39
CA GLY A 525 -57.55 -44.27 -0.71
C GLY A 525 -56.39 -44.48 -1.68
N TRP A 526 -55.21 -44.00 -1.28
CA TRP A 526 -53.95 -44.13 -2.01
C TRP A 526 -52.93 -44.94 -1.21
N LYS A 527 -51.98 -45.57 -1.91
CA LYS A 527 -50.98 -46.49 -1.35
C LYS A 527 -51.59 -47.54 -0.42
N VAL A 528 -52.67 -48.18 -0.85
CA VAL A 528 -53.44 -49.13 -0.07
C VAL A 528 -52.59 -50.36 0.26
N ALA A 529 -52.69 -50.84 1.50
CA ALA A 529 -51.95 -51.98 1.98
C ALA A 529 -52.69 -52.68 3.13
N GLY A 530 -52.10 -53.74 3.69
CA GLY A 530 -52.64 -54.41 4.88
C GLY A 530 -52.77 -53.50 6.11
N PRO A 531 -53.54 -53.91 7.12
CA PRO A 531 -53.91 -53.05 8.27
C PRO A 531 -52.72 -52.74 9.18
N ARG A 532 -51.69 -53.59 9.17
CA ARG A 532 -50.43 -53.39 9.92
C ARG A 532 -49.32 -52.73 9.10
N TYR A 533 -49.57 -52.41 7.83
CA TYR A 533 -48.59 -51.77 6.97
C TYR A 533 -48.29 -50.37 7.49
N LYS A 534 -47.01 -50.09 7.74
CA LYS A 534 -46.51 -48.76 8.06
C LYS A 534 -45.56 -48.37 6.93
N ASP A 535 -45.79 -47.18 6.38
CA ASP A 535 -44.73 -46.52 5.63
C ASP A 535 -43.78 -45.88 6.66
N GLU A 536 -42.48 -46.14 6.50
CA GLU A 536 -41.45 -45.54 7.34
C GLU A 536 -40.82 -44.33 6.65
N VAL A 537 -40.32 -43.40 7.46
CA VAL A 537 -39.50 -42.30 6.94
C VAL A 537 -38.23 -42.91 6.36
N ARG A 538 -37.97 -42.64 5.08
CA ARG A 538 -36.79 -43.15 4.39
C ARG A 538 -36.09 -42.05 3.60
N LEU A 539 -34.78 -42.19 3.47
CA LEU A 539 -33.99 -41.29 2.64
C LEU A 539 -34.40 -41.42 1.16
N LYS A 540 -34.37 -40.30 0.43
CA LYS A 540 -34.50 -40.33 -1.03
C LYS A 540 -33.28 -41.00 -1.65
N ASN A 541 -33.50 -41.65 -2.79
CA ASN A 541 -32.39 -42.15 -3.60
C ASN A 541 -31.82 -40.98 -4.41
N PHE A 542 -30.51 -40.79 -4.29
CA PHE A 542 -29.77 -39.75 -5.02
C PHE A 542 -28.94 -40.40 -6.13
N ASP A 543 -29.30 -40.11 -7.37
CA ASP A 543 -28.41 -40.27 -8.51
C ASP A 543 -27.52 -39.01 -8.69
N GLU A 544 -26.61 -39.05 -9.67
CA GLU A 544 -25.65 -37.97 -9.90
C GLU A 544 -26.34 -36.62 -10.22
N GLU A 545 -27.40 -36.65 -11.04
CA GLU A 545 -28.13 -35.45 -11.47
C GLU A 545 -28.98 -34.85 -10.34
N SER A 546 -29.70 -35.68 -9.59
CA SER A 546 -30.46 -35.23 -8.42
C SER A 546 -29.56 -34.68 -7.31
N ALA A 547 -28.38 -35.28 -7.10
CA ALA A 547 -27.38 -34.77 -6.16
C ALA A 547 -26.83 -33.40 -6.61
N LYS A 548 -26.51 -33.23 -7.90
CA LYS A 548 -26.07 -31.95 -8.48
C LYS A 548 -27.13 -30.86 -8.35
N ASN A 549 -28.39 -31.19 -8.65
CA ASN A 549 -29.51 -30.28 -8.50
C ASN A 549 -29.75 -29.88 -7.03
N LEU A 550 -29.56 -30.82 -6.10
CA LEU A 550 -29.63 -30.52 -4.67
C LEU A 550 -28.50 -29.59 -4.23
N VAL A 551 -27.25 -29.82 -4.67
CA VAL A 551 -26.13 -28.90 -4.42
C VAL A 551 -26.45 -27.48 -4.91
N ALA A 552 -26.92 -27.33 -6.15
CA ALA A 552 -27.31 -26.03 -6.71
C ALA A 552 -28.44 -25.38 -5.88
N SER A 553 -29.42 -26.16 -5.46
CA SER A 553 -30.54 -25.71 -4.62
C SER A 553 -30.09 -25.25 -3.22
N ILE A 554 -29.15 -25.97 -2.59
CA ILE A 554 -28.57 -25.58 -1.29
C ILE A 554 -27.82 -24.26 -1.44
N ARG A 555 -26.93 -24.16 -2.44
CA ARG A 555 -26.17 -22.93 -2.72
C ARG A 555 -27.09 -21.74 -2.91
N LYS A 556 -28.11 -21.88 -3.74
CA LYS A 556 -29.08 -20.81 -4.05
C LYS A 556 -29.89 -20.36 -2.83
N ARG A 557 -30.30 -21.28 -1.96
CA ARG A 557 -31.20 -20.97 -0.83
C ARG A 557 -30.49 -20.60 0.47
N LEU A 558 -29.33 -21.19 0.74
CA LEU A 558 -28.70 -21.12 2.06
C LEU A 558 -27.41 -20.30 2.08
N TYR A 559 -26.62 -20.25 1.01
CA TYR A 559 -25.32 -19.57 1.06
C TYR A 559 -25.47 -18.11 1.43
N PHE A 560 -26.26 -17.35 0.67
CA PHE A 560 -26.44 -15.92 0.93
C PHE A 560 -26.90 -15.62 2.36
N PRO A 561 -28.04 -16.15 2.84
CA PRO A 561 -28.53 -15.78 4.17
C PRO A 561 -27.60 -16.29 5.29
N VAL A 562 -27.06 -17.52 5.22
CA VAL A 562 -26.14 -18.03 6.26
C VAL A 562 -24.84 -17.22 6.32
N ILE A 563 -24.23 -16.93 5.17
CA ILE A 563 -23.01 -16.12 5.10
C ILE A 563 -23.24 -14.73 5.69
N GLN A 564 -24.39 -14.10 5.40
CA GLN A 564 -24.71 -12.77 5.93
C GLN A 564 -25.01 -12.81 7.43
N VAL A 565 -25.74 -13.80 7.94
CA VAL A 565 -26.16 -13.90 9.35
C VAL A 565 -25.00 -14.14 10.32
N TRP A 566 -23.95 -14.86 9.90
CA TRP A 566 -22.75 -15.05 10.72
C TRP A 566 -21.56 -14.17 10.31
N ARG A 567 -21.78 -13.14 9.50
CA ARG A 567 -20.74 -12.15 9.17
C ARG A 567 -20.41 -11.27 10.38
N ASP A 568 -19.28 -10.59 10.34
CA ASP A 568 -18.84 -9.62 11.36
C ASP A 568 -18.63 -10.27 12.74
N GLY A 569 -18.29 -11.56 12.76
CA GLY A 569 -18.10 -12.32 13.99
C GLY A 569 -19.37 -12.57 14.80
N ARG A 570 -20.57 -12.29 14.24
CA ARG A 570 -21.86 -12.47 14.94
C ARG A 570 -22.09 -13.91 15.39
N SER A 571 -22.62 -14.06 16.59
CA SER A 571 -22.89 -15.34 17.25
C SER A 571 -24.31 -15.40 17.78
N THR A 572 -24.90 -16.59 17.75
CA THR A 572 -26.17 -16.91 18.40
C THR A 572 -26.13 -16.70 19.91
N GLY A 573 -24.93 -16.66 20.52
CA GLY A 573 -24.71 -16.28 21.91
C GLY A 573 -24.67 -14.76 22.19
N ASP A 574 -24.74 -13.91 21.16
CA ASP A 574 -24.73 -12.46 21.34
C ASP A 574 -25.98 -11.99 22.09
N ARG A 575 -25.84 -11.00 22.98
CA ARG A 575 -26.96 -10.45 23.77
C ARG A 575 -28.10 -9.90 22.90
N GLU A 576 -27.78 -9.39 21.72
CA GLU A 576 -28.73 -8.81 20.78
C GLU A 576 -29.37 -9.83 19.83
N CYS A 577 -28.86 -11.08 19.81
CA CYS A 577 -29.45 -12.15 19.03
C CYS A 577 -30.86 -12.48 19.56
N PRO A 578 -31.89 -12.56 18.69
CA PRO A 578 -33.21 -12.97 19.13
C PRO A 578 -33.18 -14.39 19.73
N LYS A 579 -33.58 -14.51 21.00
CA LYS A 579 -33.53 -15.79 21.73
C LYS A 579 -34.23 -16.94 20.99
N GLY A 580 -35.38 -16.65 20.39
CA GLY A 580 -36.12 -17.63 19.59
C GLY A 580 -35.31 -18.19 18.42
N PHE A 581 -34.49 -17.36 17.75
CA PHE A 581 -33.61 -17.77 16.67
C PHE A 581 -32.40 -18.56 17.20
N ALA A 582 -31.82 -18.15 18.33
CA ALA A 582 -30.70 -18.86 18.95
C ALA A 582 -31.09 -20.31 19.34
N ASP A 583 -32.20 -20.48 20.08
CA ASP A 583 -32.73 -21.79 20.48
C ASP A 583 -33.06 -22.66 19.24
N ALA A 584 -33.60 -22.02 18.20
CA ALA A 584 -33.89 -22.62 16.90
C ALA A 584 -32.65 -23.15 16.17
N MET A 585 -31.53 -22.42 16.25
CA MET A 585 -30.30 -22.76 15.55
C MET A 585 -29.51 -23.84 16.26
N GLU A 586 -29.61 -23.97 17.58
CA GLU A 586 -29.05 -25.09 18.35
C GLU A 586 -29.61 -26.42 17.85
N ALA A 587 -30.94 -26.58 17.85
CA ALA A 587 -31.61 -27.79 17.37
C ALA A 587 -31.32 -28.08 15.89
N ARG A 588 -31.24 -27.04 15.05
CA ARG A 588 -30.91 -27.19 13.62
C ARG A 588 -29.45 -27.55 13.39
N GLY A 589 -28.53 -27.10 14.24
CA GLY A 589 -27.13 -27.51 14.22
C GLY A 589 -26.99 -29.02 14.43
N GLU A 590 -27.70 -29.57 15.42
CA GLU A 590 -27.75 -31.02 15.65
C GLU A 590 -28.30 -31.78 14.44
N HIS A 591 -29.36 -31.25 13.80
CA HIS A 591 -29.92 -31.84 12.59
C HIS A 591 -28.92 -31.87 11.43
N LEU A 592 -28.16 -30.79 11.19
CA LEU A 592 -27.14 -30.75 10.15
C LEU A 592 -26.01 -31.77 10.42
N VAL A 593 -25.61 -31.94 11.68
CA VAL A 593 -24.64 -32.98 12.07
C VAL A 593 -25.20 -34.38 11.81
N ALA A 594 -26.48 -34.62 12.13
CA ALA A 594 -27.11 -35.91 11.83
C ALA A 594 -27.09 -36.23 10.33
N LEU A 595 -27.37 -35.25 9.45
CA LEU A 595 -27.30 -35.42 8.00
C LEU A 595 -25.89 -35.79 7.51
N LEU A 596 -24.82 -35.31 8.15
CA LEU A 596 -23.45 -35.70 7.78
C LEU A 596 -23.17 -37.18 8.05
N ASN A 597 -23.86 -37.79 9.03
CA ASN A 597 -23.69 -39.19 9.41
C ASN A 597 -24.52 -40.14 8.55
N GLU A 598 -25.47 -39.63 7.75
CA GLU A 598 -26.29 -40.44 6.84
C GLU A 598 -25.46 -41.00 5.68
N SER A 599 -25.32 -42.33 5.59
CA SER A 599 -24.47 -42.98 4.58
C SER A 599 -25.01 -42.84 3.16
N GLY A 600 -26.33 -42.68 3.01
CA GLY A 600 -26.99 -42.52 1.71
C GLY A 600 -26.92 -41.11 1.11
N ILE A 601 -26.41 -40.12 1.84
CA ILE A 601 -26.26 -38.75 1.34
C ILE A 601 -24.92 -38.62 0.57
N PRO A 602 -24.93 -38.15 -0.70
CA PRO A 602 -23.70 -37.99 -1.49
C PRO A 602 -22.69 -37.03 -0.85
N GLU A 603 -21.40 -37.34 -0.96
CA GLU A 603 -20.32 -36.55 -0.35
C GLU A 603 -20.29 -35.10 -0.84
N GLN A 604 -20.62 -34.86 -2.11
CA GLN A 604 -20.73 -33.49 -2.66
C GLN A 604 -21.80 -32.66 -1.94
N VAL A 605 -22.90 -33.26 -1.48
CA VAL A 605 -23.94 -32.59 -0.71
C VAL A 605 -23.47 -32.37 0.74
N LYS A 606 -22.79 -33.35 1.32
CA LYS A 606 -22.18 -33.21 2.65
C LYS A 606 -21.16 -32.07 2.71
N ASN A 607 -20.39 -31.85 1.64
CA ASN A 607 -19.47 -30.72 1.55
C ASN A 607 -20.18 -29.37 1.64
N GLU A 608 -21.36 -29.23 1.04
CA GLU A 608 -22.17 -28.01 1.15
C GLU A 608 -22.65 -27.79 2.59
N ILE A 609 -23.10 -28.85 3.26
CA ILE A 609 -23.53 -28.79 4.68
C ILE A 609 -22.35 -28.41 5.59
N ARG A 610 -21.17 -28.99 5.37
CA ARG A 610 -19.93 -28.63 6.11
C ARG A 610 -19.56 -27.16 5.89
N PHE A 611 -19.67 -26.66 4.66
CA PHE A 611 -19.40 -25.25 4.38
C PHE A 611 -20.38 -24.31 5.10
N LEU A 612 -21.68 -24.65 5.14
CA LEU A 612 -22.66 -23.86 5.89
C LEU A 612 -22.34 -23.81 7.39
N MET A 613 -21.95 -24.94 7.98
CA MET A 613 -21.52 -24.97 9.39
C MET A 613 -20.21 -24.20 9.62
N ALA A 614 -19.27 -24.27 8.68
CA ALA A 614 -18.04 -23.47 8.75
C ALA A 614 -18.30 -21.97 8.73
N CYS A 615 -19.35 -21.52 8.02
CA CYS A 615 -19.79 -20.12 8.05
C CYS A 615 -20.25 -19.66 9.43
N MET A 616 -20.66 -20.58 10.32
CA MET A 616 -21.11 -20.28 11.68
C MET A 616 -19.97 -20.04 12.67
N HIS A 617 -18.71 -20.29 12.26
CA HIS A 617 -17.48 -20.02 13.01
C HIS A 617 -17.52 -20.48 14.47
N LYS A 618 -17.62 -19.59 15.46
CA LYS A 618 -17.64 -19.92 16.90
C LYS A 618 -18.89 -20.70 17.33
N ASP A 619 -19.96 -20.64 16.53
CA ASP A 619 -21.19 -21.41 16.73
C ASP A 619 -21.17 -22.74 15.95
N ALA A 620 -20.07 -23.06 15.24
CA ALA A 620 -19.96 -24.31 14.50
C ALA A 620 -20.00 -25.51 15.47
N PRO A 621 -20.77 -26.58 15.15
CA PRO A 621 -20.77 -27.79 15.97
C PRO A 621 -19.39 -28.44 16.04
N GLU A 622 -19.09 -29.13 17.14
CA GLU A 622 -17.79 -29.76 17.42
C GLU A 622 -17.29 -30.68 16.28
N ASN A 623 -18.19 -31.43 15.64
CA ASN A 623 -17.84 -32.26 14.48
C ASN A 623 -17.27 -31.43 13.31
N CYS A 624 -17.84 -30.24 13.07
CA CYS A 624 -17.35 -29.32 12.04
C CYS A 624 -16.00 -28.72 12.46
N VAL A 625 -15.83 -28.34 13.72
CA VAL A 625 -14.56 -27.85 14.27
C VAL A 625 -13.44 -28.87 14.06
N GLN A 626 -13.65 -30.13 14.44
CA GLN A 626 -12.70 -31.23 14.23
C GLN A 626 -12.37 -31.46 12.75
N TRP A 627 -13.38 -31.33 11.88
CA TRP A 627 -13.16 -31.42 10.43
C TRP A 627 -12.33 -30.26 9.88
N ILE A 628 -12.51 -29.04 10.40
CA ILE A 628 -11.72 -27.85 10.00
C ILE A 628 -10.29 -27.97 10.51
N THR A 629 -10.09 -28.23 11.80
CA THR A 629 -8.76 -28.30 12.43
C THR A 629 -7.94 -29.45 11.85
N GLY A 630 -8.55 -30.64 11.71
CA GLY A 630 -7.86 -31.82 11.16
C GLY A 630 -7.38 -31.64 9.71
N GLN A 631 -8.03 -30.78 8.91
CA GLN A 631 -7.57 -30.45 7.56
C GLN A 631 -6.29 -29.60 7.56
N VAL A 632 -6.19 -28.63 8.46
CA VAL A 632 -5.03 -27.74 8.55
C VAL A 632 -3.85 -28.45 9.19
N GLU A 633 -4.08 -29.18 10.29
CA GLU A 633 -3.06 -30.00 10.94
C GLU A 633 -2.50 -31.07 9.99
N GLY A 634 -3.37 -31.68 9.19
CA GLY A 634 -3.00 -32.67 8.18
C GLY A 634 -2.41 -32.10 6.89
N GLN A 635 -2.31 -30.78 6.74
CA GLN A 635 -1.84 -30.06 5.53
C GLN A 635 -2.53 -30.49 4.22
N LYS A 636 -3.79 -30.92 4.32
CA LYS A 636 -4.61 -31.38 3.18
C LYS A 636 -5.98 -30.72 3.24
N ILE A 637 -5.99 -29.44 2.86
CA ILE A 637 -7.17 -28.61 2.95
C ILE A 637 -8.03 -28.84 1.71
N ARG A 638 -9.23 -29.40 1.90
CA ARG A 638 -10.15 -29.72 0.79
C ARG A 638 -10.94 -28.49 0.34
N ASP A 639 -11.31 -27.62 1.28
CA ASP A 639 -12.02 -26.37 1.01
C ASP A 639 -11.37 -25.20 1.77
N LEU A 640 -10.50 -24.47 1.07
CA LEU A 640 -9.82 -23.27 1.59
C LEU A 640 -10.82 -22.22 2.08
N ARG A 641 -11.96 -22.09 1.40
CA ARG A 641 -12.99 -21.10 1.75
C ARG A 641 -13.66 -21.49 3.06
N ALA A 642 -13.97 -22.78 3.28
CA ALA A 642 -14.53 -23.23 4.56
C ALA A 642 -13.63 -22.87 5.75
N VAL A 643 -12.31 -23.11 5.64
CA VAL A 643 -11.34 -22.75 6.69
C VAL A 643 -11.30 -21.23 6.90
N GLY A 644 -11.29 -20.44 5.82
CA GLY A 644 -11.28 -18.98 5.93
C GLY A 644 -12.53 -18.40 6.60
N PHE A 645 -13.69 -19.01 6.38
CA PHE A 645 -14.94 -18.61 7.02
C PHE A 645 -14.99 -18.99 8.49
N ALA A 646 -14.48 -20.17 8.83
CA ALA A 646 -14.47 -20.69 10.20
C ALA A 646 -13.62 -19.86 11.17
N LEU A 647 -12.62 -19.12 10.67
CA LEU A 647 -11.76 -18.26 11.50
C LEU A 647 -12.55 -17.18 12.25
N GLY A 648 -13.66 -16.68 11.69
CA GLY A 648 -14.55 -15.71 12.35
C GLY A 648 -13.80 -14.49 12.90
N ASP A 649 -14.06 -14.18 14.17
CA ASP A 649 -13.39 -13.12 14.95
C ASP A 649 -12.15 -13.61 15.71
N VAL A 650 -11.79 -14.89 15.56
CA VAL A 650 -10.66 -15.56 16.24
C VAL A 650 -10.79 -15.51 17.77
N SER A 651 -12.03 -15.56 18.28
CA SER A 651 -12.31 -15.54 19.73
C SER A 651 -12.04 -16.87 20.43
N GLN A 652 -12.30 -17.99 19.75
CA GLN A 652 -12.16 -19.34 20.30
C GLN A 652 -10.72 -19.84 20.26
N GLN A 653 -10.34 -20.72 21.21
CA GLN A 653 -8.98 -21.24 21.27
C GLN A 653 -8.60 -22.00 19.98
N TRP A 654 -9.49 -22.85 19.46
CA TRP A 654 -9.25 -23.57 18.21
C TRP A 654 -9.07 -22.62 17.01
N GLN A 655 -9.74 -21.46 16.99
CA GLN A 655 -9.54 -20.45 15.93
C GLN A 655 -8.19 -19.77 16.07
N LYS A 656 -7.74 -19.48 17.30
CA LYS A 656 -6.40 -18.91 17.58
C LYS A 656 -5.30 -19.87 17.17
N ASP A 657 -5.46 -21.15 17.48
CA ASP A 657 -4.51 -22.20 17.11
C ASP A 657 -4.46 -22.35 15.58
N LEU A 658 -5.63 -22.36 14.92
CA LEU A 658 -5.76 -22.41 13.48
C LEU A 658 -5.06 -21.22 12.79
N LEU A 659 -5.34 -19.99 13.25
CA LEU A 659 -4.67 -18.80 12.74
C LEU A 659 -3.16 -18.87 12.96
N SER A 660 -2.72 -19.30 14.14
CA SER A 660 -1.30 -19.43 14.49
C SER A 660 -0.57 -20.38 13.55
N GLN A 661 -1.18 -21.52 13.20
CA GLN A 661 -0.61 -22.46 12.23
C GLN A 661 -0.50 -21.85 10.82
N LEU A 662 -1.55 -21.13 10.38
CA LEU A 662 -1.58 -20.50 9.05
C LEU A 662 -0.53 -19.39 8.90
N VAL A 663 -0.32 -18.56 9.94
CA VAL A 663 0.65 -17.46 9.89
C VAL A 663 2.10 -17.91 10.16
N ALA A 664 2.30 -19.01 10.87
CA ALA A 664 3.62 -19.60 11.08
C ALA A 664 4.24 -20.11 9.77
N ASN A 665 3.42 -20.55 8.81
CA ASN A 665 3.86 -20.99 7.49
C ASN A 665 2.89 -20.52 6.39
N PRO A 666 3.03 -19.27 5.90
CA PRO A 666 2.10 -18.66 4.95
C PRO A 666 2.26 -19.23 3.53
N SER A 667 1.82 -20.47 3.31
CA SER A 667 1.73 -21.11 2.00
C SER A 667 0.68 -20.41 1.11
N ASN A 668 0.66 -20.73 -0.20
CA ASN A 668 -0.38 -20.20 -1.10
C ASN A 668 -1.79 -20.52 -0.60
N ASP A 669 -2.01 -21.72 -0.07
CA ASP A 669 -3.28 -22.13 0.52
C ASP A 669 -3.62 -21.29 1.75
N ALA A 670 -2.65 -21.05 2.64
CA ALA A 670 -2.82 -20.18 3.79
C ALA A 670 -3.15 -18.74 3.38
N LEU A 671 -2.48 -18.18 2.36
CA LEU A 671 -2.78 -16.85 1.83
C LEU A 671 -4.19 -16.79 1.25
N SER A 672 -4.62 -17.80 0.48
CA SER A 672 -6.00 -17.89 -0.02
C SER A 672 -7.02 -17.97 1.11
N ILE A 673 -6.75 -18.73 2.18
CA ILE A 673 -7.59 -18.79 3.39
C ILE A 673 -7.72 -17.42 4.04
N LEU A 674 -6.59 -16.71 4.23
CA LEU A 674 -6.57 -15.37 4.80
C LEU A 674 -7.30 -14.36 3.91
N ALA A 675 -7.27 -14.52 2.58
CA ALA A 675 -8.04 -13.69 1.65
C ALA A 675 -9.55 -13.78 1.89
N TYR A 676 -10.06 -14.94 2.33
CA TYR A 676 -11.45 -15.06 2.78
C TYR A 676 -11.64 -14.43 4.15
N ALA A 677 -10.81 -14.79 5.13
CA ALA A 677 -10.98 -14.40 6.53
C ALA A 677 -10.90 -12.88 6.76
N ILE A 678 -9.97 -12.19 6.09
CA ILE A 678 -9.68 -10.76 6.29
C ILE A 678 -10.87 -9.82 5.98
N TRP A 679 -11.85 -10.33 5.24
CA TRP A 679 -13.07 -9.59 4.85
C TRP A 679 -14.33 -10.05 5.60
N ARG A 680 -14.21 -10.98 6.56
CA ARG A 680 -15.33 -11.52 7.35
C ARG A 680 -15.57 -10.79 8.67
N GLU A 681 -14.55 -10.11 9.19
CA GLU A 681 -14.62 -9.37 10.45
C GLU A 681 -13.74 -8.10 10.36
N GLN A 682 -14.20 -7.01 10.96
CA GLN A 682 -13.55 -5.70 10.85
C GLN A 682 -12.17 -5.70 11.53
N GLN A 683 -12.03 -6.22 12.73
CA GLN A 683 -10.78 -6.22 13.49
C GLN A 683 -9.85 -7.39 13.18
N PHE A 684 -10.14 -8.20 12.16
CA PHE A 684 -9.34 -9.37 11.81
C PHE A 684 -7.87 -9.01 11.53
N VAL A 685 -7.62 -7.86 10.90
CA VAL A 685 -6.26 -7.35 10.63
C VAL A 685 -5.46 -7.02 11.89
N GLU A 686 -6.14 -6.76 13.00
CA GLU A 686 -5.51 -6.46 14.29
C GLU A 686 -5.01 -7.73 15.00
N LYS A 687 -5.39 -8.93 14.52
CA LYS A 687 -4.94 -10.21 15.08
C LYS A 687 -3.52 -10.58 14.65
N PHE A 688 -2.93 -9.87 13.70
CA PHE A 688 -1.57 -10.14 13.24
C PHE A 688 -0.54 -9.34 14.05
N SER A 689 0.51 -10.01 14.51
CA SER A 689 1.72 -9.35 14.99
C SER A 689 2.52 -8.76 13.82
N LEU A 690 3.46 -7.86 14.12
CA LEU A 690 4.40 -7.33 13.12
C LEU A 690 5.15 -8.46 12.38
N ALA A 691 5.61 -9.47 13.10
CA ALA A 691 6.30 -10.62 12.52
C ALA A 691 5.40 -11.44 11.58
N ASN A 692 4.12 -11.64 11.97
CA ASN A 692 3.14 -12.31 11.12
C ASN A 692 2.93 -11.54 9.82
N LEU A 693 2.73 -10.22 9.90
CA LEU A 693 2.54 -9.37 8.72
C LEU A 693 3.75 -9.41 7.78
N GLN A 694 4.98 -9.32 8.31
CA GLN A 694 6.19 -9.41 7.50
C GLN A 694 6.29 -10.75 6.77
N SER A 695 5.99 -11.86 7.45
CA SER A 695 5.98 -13.21 6.85
C SER A 695 4.93 -13.33 5.74
N ILE A 696 3.70 -12.90 6.03
CA ILE A 696 2.57 -12.90 5.07
C ILE A 696 2.91 -12.03 3.85
N LEU A 697 3.44 -10.81 4.04
CA LEU A 697 3.79 -9.90 2.95
C LEU A 697 4.90 -10.46 2.06
N ASN A 698 5.91 -11.10 2.64
CA ASN A 698 6.98 -11.75 1.88
C ASN A 698 6.43 -12.89 1.02
N ALA A 699 5.58 -13.75 1.58
CA ALA A 699 4.94 -14.83 0.83
C ALA A 699 3.98 -14.31 -0.25
N LEU A 700 3.18 -13.29 0.07
CA LEU A 700 2.27 -12.63 -0.86
C LEU A 700 3.00 -11.98 -2.03
N ASN A 701 4.14 -11.33 -1.74
CA ASN A 701 5.00 -10.74 -2.77
C ASN A 701 5.50 -11.80 -3.77
N ILE A 702 5.74 -13.04 -3.32
CA ILE A 702 6.09 -14.17 -4.19
C ILE A 702 4.86 -14.65 -4.98
N MET A 703 3.71 -14.83 -4.31
CA MET A 703 2.46 -15.31 -4.92
C MET A 703 1.94 -14.37 -6.03
N LEU A 704 2.17 -13.06 -5.90
CA LEU A 704 1.82 -12.04 -6.90
C LEU A 704 2.70 -12.06 -8.17
N ASN A 705 3.66 -12.99 -8.29
CA ASN A 705 4.29 -13.31 -9.58
C ASN A 705 3.34 -14.12 -10.49
N ILE A 706 2.21 -13.50 -10.84
CA ILE A 706 1.15 -14.13 -11.62
C ILE A 706 1.68 -14.47 -13.02
N LYS A 707 1.44 -15.72 -13.44
CA LYS A 707 1.81 -16.21 -14.77
C LYS A 707 0.85 -15.67 -15.84
N GLN A 708 1.31 -15.61 -17.08
CA GLN A 708 0.46 -15.26 -18.21
C GLN A 708 -0.78 -16.17 -18.28
N TYR A 709 -1.86 -15.60 -18.80
CA TYR A 709 -3.11 -16.33 -18.98
C TYR A 709 -2.92 -17.48 -20.00
N PRO A 710 -3.33 -18.73 -19.67
CA PRO A 710 -3.12 -19.88 -20.54
C PRO A 710 -3.95 -19.83 -21.85
N PRO A 711 -3.38 -20.27 -22.99
CA PRO A 711 -4.02 -20.13 -24.31
C PRO A 711 -5.16 -21.12 -24.61
N ARG A 712 -5.25 -22.27 -23.92
CA ARG A 712 -6.29 -23.31 -24.15
C ARG A 712 -7.42 -23.16 -23.12
N LYS A 713 -8.66 -23.01 -23.62
CA LYS A 713 -9.83 -22.57 -22.83
C LYS A 713 -10.84 -23.70 -22.64
N ASP A 714 -10.82 -24.33 -21.47
CA ASP A 714 -12.03 -24.79 -20.83
C ASP A 714 -12.39 -23.80 -19.71
N GLU A 715 -13.68 -23.78 -19.34
CA GLU A 715 -14.20 -22.84 -18.36
C GLU A 715 -13.57 -22.99 -16.97
N TRP A 716 -13.19 -24.22 -16.59
CA TRP A 716 -12.59 -24.53 -15.30
C TRP A 716 -11.17 -23.95 -15.19
N THR A 717 -10.35 -24.07 -16.24
CA THR A 717 -9.01 -23.47 -16.28
C THR A 717 -9.07 -21.94 -16.17
N ALA A 718 -10.03 -21.31 -16.85
CA ALA A 718 -10.23 -19.87 -16.78
C ALA A 718 -10.62 -19.40 -15.36
N ARG A 719 -11.61 -20.07 -14.76
CA ARG A 719 -12.09 -19.79 -13.39
C ARG A 719 -10.97 -19.92 -12.36
N ASN A 720 -10.17 -20.98 -12.45
CA ASN A 720 -9.04 -21.18 -11.52
C ASN A 720 -7.97 -20.10 -11.66
N TRP A 721 -7.66 -19.68 -12.88
CA TRP A 721 -6.69 -18.59 -13.08
C TRP A 721 -7.22 -17.26 -12.53
N ILE A 722 -8.50 -16.93 -12.76
CA ILE A 722 -9.14 -15.72 -12.22
C ILE A 722 -9.08 -15.75 -10.69
N ARG A 723 -9.45 -16.88 -10.08
CA ARG A 723 -9.43 -17.06 -8.63
C ARG A 723 -8.02 -16.92 -8.05
N ALA A 724 -7.04 -17.66 -8.60
CA ALA A 724 -5.64 -17.62 -8.17
C ALA A 724 -4.99 -16.24 -8.36
N THR A 725 -5.51 -15.42 -9.27
CA THR A 725 -5.09 -14.02 -9.46
C THR A 725 -5.79 -13.07 -8.49
N THR A 726 -7.09 -13.27 -8.23
CA THR A 726 -7.90 -12.32 -7.45
C THR A 726 -7.71 -12.47 -5.95
N GLU A 727 -7.64 -13.70 -5.42
CA GLU A 727 -7.47 -13.95 -3.98
C GLU A 727 -6.25 -13.22 -3.35
N PRO A 728 -5.03 -13.29 -3.91
CA PRO A 728 -3.90 -12.54 -3.35
C PRO A 728 -4.08 -11.01 -3.46
N LEU A 729 -4.78 -10.52 -4.48
CA LEU A 729 -5.10 -9.09 -4.62
C LEU A 729 -6.09 -8.63 -3.55
N GLU A 730 -7.10 -9.43 -3.24
CA GLU A 730 -8.07 -9.18 -2.18
C GLU A 730 -7.43 -9.23 -0.80
N LEU A 731 -6.50 -10.17 -0.58
CA LEU A 731 -5.68 -10.22 0.64
C LEU A 731 -4.83 -8.95 0.77
N LEU A 732 -4.15 -8.52 -0.30
CA LEU A 732 -3.35 -7.29 -0.28
C LEU A 732 -4.21 -6.07 0.06
N LEU A 733 -5.40 -5.95 -0.56
CA LEU A 733 -6.34 -4.88 -0.26
C LEU A 733 -6.77 -4.92 1.21
N GLY A 734 -7.03 -6.11 1.76
CA GLY A 734 -7.36 -6.27 3.18
C GLY A 734 -6.19 -5.91 4.10
N LEU A 735 -4.97 -6.30 3.77
CA LEU A 735 -3.78 -6.00 4.57
C LEU A 735 -3.45 -4.51 4.60
N LEU A 736 -3.75 -3.75 3.54
CA LEU A 736 -3.58 -2.29 3.52
C LEU A 736 -4.40 -1.57 4.61
N ARG A 737 -5.44 -2.20 5.17
CA ARG A 737 -6.22 -1.69 6.30
C ARG A 737 -5.37 -1.55 7.58
N THR A 738 -4.24 -2.26 7.67
CA THR A 738 -3.28 -2.14 8.78
C THR A 738 -2.64 -0.74 8.91
N ARG A 739 -2.74 0.12 7.88
CA ARG A 739 -2.38 1.54 7.98
C ARG A 739 -3.22 2.31 9.01
N ALA A 740 -4.40 1.80 9.37
CA ALA A 740 -5.22 2.36 10.44
C ALA A 740 -4.85 1.83 11.84
N SER A 741 -3.82 0.98 11.96
CA SER A 741 -3.39 0.41 13.24
C SER A 741 -2.95 1.49 14.23
N SER A 742 -3.26 1.29 15.50
CA SER A 742 -2.73 2.09 16.62
C SER A 742 -1.26 1.79 16.92
N THR A 743 -0.71 0.68 16.42
CA THR A 743 0.69 0.28 16.62
C THR A 743 1.57 0.95 15.56
N PRO A 744 2.51 1.86 15.94
CA PRO A 744 3.29 2.66 14.99
C PRO A 744 4.05 1.83 13.95
N GLU A 745 4.67 0.72 14.36
CA GLU A 745 5.47 -0.13 13.48
C GLU A 745 4.62 -0.81 12.40
N ILE A 746 3.41 -1.25 12.78
CA ILE A 746 2.44 -1.86 11.84
C ILE A 746 1.88 -0.78 10.91
N LYS A 747 1.54 0.38 11.45
CA LYS A 747 1.03 1.53 10.68
C LYS A 747 2.00 1.97 9.59
N ILE A 748 3.30 1.94 9.88
CA ILE A 748 4.36 2.33 8.94
C ILE A 748 4.64 1.25 7.89
N LEU A 749 4.46 -0.04 8.21
CA LEU A 749 4.89 -1.18 7.39
C LEU A 749 4.48 -1.12 5.91
N LEU A 750 3.25 -0.68 5.64
CA LEU A 750 2.70 -0.60 4.28
C LEU A 750 2.57 0.84 3.77
N GLN A 751 3.27 1.83 4.35
CA GLN A 751 3.27 3.19 3.81
C GLN A 751 3.91 3.23 2.40
N PRO A 752 3.51 4.17 1.53
CA PRO A 752 3.96 4.22 0.13
C PRO A 752 5.48 4.26 -0.08
N HIS A 753 6.21 4.88 0.85
CA HIS A 753 7.67 4.98 0.78
C HIS A 753 8.40 3.67 1.10
N GLN A 754 7.73 2.73 1.79
CA GLN A 754 8.35 1.48 2.23
C GLN A 754 8.76 0.60 1.05
N LYS A 755 9.91 -0.07 1.20
CA LYS A 755 10.49 -0.93 0.16
C LYS A 755 9.50 -2.00 -0.30
N ILE A 756 8.84 -2.68 0.63
CA ILE A 756 7.86 -3.74 0.31
C ILE A 756 6.67 -3.18 -0.47
N THR A 757 6.15 -2.00 -0.09
CA THR A 757 5.04 -1.34 -0.78
C THR A 757 5.40 -0.97 -2.21
N LYS A 758 6.60 -0.43 -2.43
CA LYS A 758 7.13 -0.10 -3.78
C LYS A 758 7.25 -1.35 -4.66
N GLU A 759 7.71 -2.47 -4.11
CA GLU A 759 7.80 -3.74 -4.84
C GLU A 759 6.42 -4.32 -5.17
N LEU A 760 5.47 -4.26 -4.23
CA LEU A 760 4.09 -4.66 -4.47
C LEU A 760 3.44 -3.78 -5.55
N ALA A 761 3.66 -2.47 -5.54
CA ALA A 761 3.16 -1.55 -6.58
C ALA A 761 3.63 -1.95 -7.99
N LYS A 762 4.92 -2.27 -8.15
CA LYS A 762 5.47 -2.76 -9.43
C LYS A 762 4.81 -4.07 -9.88
N LYS A 763 4.51 -4.98 -8.95
CA LYS A 763 3.80 -6.23 -9.27
C LYS A 763 2.37 -5.97 -9.70
N ILE A 764 1.67 -5.03 -9.08
CA ILE A 764 0.32 -4.64 -9.50
C ILE A 764 0.29 -4.08 -10.92
N GLU A 765 1.27 -3.25 -11.31
CA GLU A 765 1.40 -2.80 -12.71
C GLU A 765 1.58 -4.00 -13.65
N ARG A 766 2.45 -4.94 -13.31
CA ARG A 766 2.68 -6.15 -14.11
C ARG A 766 1.43 -7.03 -14.24
N VAL A 767 0.68 -7.21 -13.16
CA VAL A 767 -0.59 -7.96 -13.18
C VAL A 767 -1.63 -7.23 -14.03
N THR A 768 -1.66 -5.90 -13.96
CA THR A 768 -2.54 -5.05 -14.77
C THR A 768 -2.27 -5.21 -16.27
N GLU A 769 -1.00 -5.25 -16.68
CA GLU A 769 -0.62 -5.56 -18.07
C GLU A 769 -1.12 -6.94 -18.50
N ILE A 770 -0.89 -7.98 -17.68
CA ILE A 770 -1.29 -9.36 -18.00
C ILE A 770 -2.80 -9.48 -18.19
N VAL A 771 -3.59 -8.86 -17.31
CA VAL A 771 -5.05 -8.90 -17.34
C VAL A 771 -5.61 -8.09 -18.52
N THR A 772 -5.00 -6.94 -18.82
CA THR A 772 -5.39 -6.12 -19.97
C THR A 772 -5.14 -6.85 -21.29
N LEU A 773 -4.00 -7.53 -21.42
CA LEU A 773 -3.65 -8.32 -22.61
C LEU A 773 -4.51 -9.58 -22.78
N SER A 774 -5.01 -10.17 -21.70
CA SER A 774 -5.84 -11.38 -21.76
C SER A 774 -7.30 -11.12 -22.13
N ASN A 775 -7.76 -9.86 -22.03
CA ASN A 775 -9.16 -9.44 -22.23
C ASN A 775 -10.15 -10.21 -21.33
N ILE A 776 -9.72 -10.58 -20.12
CA ILE A 776 -10.54 -11.29 -19.13
C ILE A 776 -11.05 -10.32 -18.08
N LYS A 777 -12.33 -10.48 -17.72
CA LYS A 777 -12.92 -9.75 -16.62
C LYS A 777 -12.52 -10.42 -15.31
N LEU A 778 -11.68 -9.75 -14.51
CA LEU A 778 -11.44 -10.16 -13.13
C LEU A 778 -12.72 -9.95 -12.32
N PHE A 779 -13.09 -10.97 -11.53
CA PHE A 779 -14.17 -10.90 -10.57
C PHE A 779 -13.57 -10.74 -9.18
N SER A 780 -13.94 -9.66 -8.47
CA SER A 780 -13.66 -9.51 -7.04
C SER A 780 -14.93 -9.67 -6.21
N ARG A 781 -14.80 -10.40 -5.11
CA ARG A 781 -15.80 -10.52 -4.04
C ARG A 781 -15.99 -9.18 -3.35
N VAL A 782 -14.91 -8.42 -3.14
CA VAL A 782 -14.95 -7.09 -2.53
C VAL A 782 -15.54 -6.09 -3.54
N LYS A 783 -16.66 -5.46 -3.20
CA LYS A 783 -17.34 -4.47 -4.06
C LYS A 783 -16.76 -3.10 -3.81
N ILE A 784 -16.00 -2.63 -4.80
CA ILE A 784 -15.25 -1.38 -4.77
C ILE A 784 -16.02 -0.35 -5.59
N ASN A 785 -16.52 0.68 -4.92
CA ASN A 785 -17.17 1.83 -5.56
C ASN A 785 -16.09 2.86 -5.86
N ILE A 786 -15.80 3.05 -7.15
CA ILE A 786 -14.74 3.93 -7.60
C ILE A 786 -15.10 4.61 -8.90
N GLN A 787 -14.83 5.91 -9.00
CA GLN A 787 -14.95 6.65 -10.24
C GLN A 787 -13.62 6.61 -10.99
N LYS A 788 -13.61 5.94 -12.14
CA LYS A 788 -12.44 5.90 -13.03
C LYS A 788 -12.56 6.99 -14.10
N PRO A 789 -11.44 7.59 -14.53
CA PRO A 789 -11.45 8.50 -15.67
C PRO A 789 -12.00 7.84 -16.93
N SER A 790 -12.62 8.65 -17.80
CA SER A 790 -13.21 8.18 -19.05
C SER A 790 -12.18 7.46 -19.91
N GLY A 791 -12.46 6.22 -20.30
CA GLY A 791 -11.57 5.40 -21.13
C GLY A 791 -10.68 4.42 -20.37
N ASP A 792 -10.52 4.56 -19.04
CA ASP A 792 -9.75 3.58 -18.25
C ASP A 792 -10.54 2.26 -18.08
N ARG A 793 -9.96 1.18 -18.62
CA ARG A 793 -10.54 -0.17 -18.60
C ARG A 793 -9.94 -1.07 -17.52
N THR A 794 -9.06 -0.54 -16.67
CA THR A 794 -8.42 -1.29 -15.58
C THR A 794 -9.50 -1.84 -14.64
N PRO A 795 -9.45 -3.12 -14.23
CA PRO A 795 -10.36 -3.67 -13.23
C PRO A 795 -10.30 -2.89 -11.92
N ASP A 796 -11.45 -2.71 -11.26
CA ASP A 796 -11.57 -1.81 -10.09
C ASP A 796 -10.64 -2.20 -8.94
N LEU A 797 -10.44 -3.50 -8.70
CA LEU A 797 -9.51 -4.01 -7.69
C LEU A 797 -8.06 -3.60 -7.98
N LEU A 798 -7.60 -3.75 -9.22
CA LEU A 798 -6.25 -3.37 -9.62
C LEU A 798 -6.06 -1.85 -9.60
N TYR A 799 -7.08 -1.12 -10.06
CA TYR A 799 -7.09 0.34 -10.01
C TYR A 799 -6.99 0.82 -8.55
N ALA A 800 -7.77 0.27 -7.64
CA ALA A 800 -7.75 0.60 -6.22
C ALA A 800 -6.40 0.29 -5.57
N LEU A 801 -5.87 -0.92 -5.78
CA LEU A 801 -4.56 -1.33 -5.25
C LEU A 801 -3.44 -0.40 -5.72
N ARG A 802 -3.45 -0.02 -7.00
CA ARG A 802 -2.49 0.94 -7.55
C ARG A 802 -2.53 2.28 -6.80
N LEU A 803 -3.71 2.84 -6.55
CA LEU A 803 -3.85 4.10 -5.80
C LEU A 803 -3.38 3.96 -4.35
N TYR A 804 -3.84 2.92 -3.64
CA TYR A 804 -3.43 2.71 -2.24
C TYR A 804 -1.92 2.49 -2.09
N LEU A 805 -1.30 1.66 -2.94
CA LEU A 805 0.12 1.34 -2.84
C LEU A 805 1.02 2.53 -3.17
N THR A 806 0.58 3.40 -4.09
CA THR A 806 1.34 4.61 -4.46
C THR A 806 1.10 5.79 -3.51
N GLY A 807 0.15 5.67 -2.58
CA GLY A 807 -0.26 6.77 -1.71
C GLY A 807 -1.00 7.86 -2.46
N ASP A 808 -1.58 7.54 -3.62
CA ASP A 808 -2.36 8.49 -4.38
C ASP A 808 -3.61 8.83 -3.57
N ASP A 809 -3.79 10.11 -3.27
CA ASP A 809 -4.92 10.62 -2.53
C ASP A 809 -6.28 10.27 -3.18
N GLY A 810 -6.32 9.86 -4.46
CA GLY A 810 -7.51 9.32 -5.13
C GLY A 810 -8.06 8.09 -4.42
N ALA A 811 -7.20 7.38 -3.67
CA ALA A 811 -7.59 6.25 -2.84
C ALA A 811 -8.59 6.63 -1.74
N ASN A 812 -8.58 7.88 -1.25
CA ASN A 812 -9.54 8.34 -0.22
C ASN A 812 -11.00 8.40 -0.72
N ALA A 813 -11.22 8.46 -2.05
CA ALA A 813 -12.56 8.47 -2.63
C ALA A 813 -13.10 7.05 -2.90
N ILE A 814 -12.33 6.01 -2.58
CA ILE A 814 -12.69 4.63 -2.80
C ILE A 814 -13.52 4.14 -1.61
N HIS A 815 -14.75 3.73 -1.88
CA HIS A 815 -15.61 3.14 -0.86
C HIS A 815 -15.79 1.64 -1.09
N ILE A 816 -15.67 0.85 -0.04
CA ILE A 816 -15.93 -0.58 -0.09
C ILE A 816 -17.35 -0.82 0.46
N SER A 817 -18.29 -1.14 -0.44
CA SER A 817 -19.71 -1.18 -0.11
C SER A 817 -20.18 -2.50 0.48
N SER A 818 -19.58 -3.61 0.05
CA SER A 818 -19.97 -4.96 0.49
C SER A 818 -18.94 -6.00 0.05
N VAL A 819 -19.11 -7.23 0.52
CA VAL A 819 -18.40 -8.41 -0.02
C VAL A 819 -19.43 -9.44 -0.45
N SER A 820 -19.36 -9.85 -1.71
CA SER A 820 -20.22 -10.84 -2.35
C SER A 820 -19.55 -12.20 -2.37
N ASP A 821 -19.69 -12.93 -1.26
CA ASP A 821 -19.18 -14.30 -1.14
C ASP A 821 -20.14 -15.37 -1.69
N GLY A 822 -21.35 -14.97 -2.12
CA GLY A 822 -22.29 -15.85 -2.81
C GLY A 822 -21.81 -16.15 -4.22
N ASN A 823 -21.93 -17.41 -4.66
CA ASN A 823 -21.54 -17.85 -6.00
C ASN A 823 -22.38 -17.13 -7.07
N THR A 824 -21.96 -15.96 -7.53
CA THR A 824 -22.37 -15.37 -8.82
C THR A 824 -21.56 -16.01 -9.96
N ASP A 825 -21.37 -17.33 -9.90
CA ASP A 825 -20.69 -18.14 -10.92
C ASP A 825 -21.64 -18.57 -12.05
N GLU A 826 -22.93 -18.18 -12.01
CA GLU A 826 -23.93 -18.54 -13.03
C GLU A 826 -24.14 -17.46 -14.10
N THR A 827 -23.33 -16.39 -14.12
CA THR A 827 -23.38 -15.36 -15.18
C THR A 827 -22.03 -15.16 -15.86
N ILE A 828 -21.49 -16.24 -16.43
CA ILE A 828 -20.60 -16.20 -17.60
C ILE A 828 -21.27 -16.99 -18.71
#